data_AF-A0A932DBY2-F1
#
_entry.id   AF-A0A932DBY2-F1
#
_cell.length_a   1.000
_cell.length_b   1.000
_cell.length_c   1.000
_cell.angle_alpha   90.00
_cell.angle_beta   90.00
_cell.angle_gamma   90.00
#
_symmetry.space_group_name_H-M   'P 1'
#
loop_
_entity.id
_entity.type
_entity.pdbx_description
1 polymer ?
#
loop_
_entity_poly.entity_id
_entity_poly.type
_entity_poly.pdbx_seq_one_letter_code
_entity_poly.pdbx_strand_id
1 'polypeptide(L)'
;MPDAASEQRKLAAIMFTDMVGYSAVTQKNEALALKLLDEHRRLLRPVFPLHHGTEIKTMGDAFMVEFASALDAVRCAIEMQKALVEYNASSPETVKIIIRIGIHVGDVIHRESDVFGDGVNIAARIEPLAEPGGICLSEDVARQVQGKVEAPLVKLGRSELKNIQLPVQVYRVALPWQARRLVFSDLLKFRLRQKTTQRWAAALVLFLLCALAFYLWPKIEGVGPGLAPRMQRPASNAQPALDRRKIVLLPLQSLNTNEVSRRFAEGLTEDLNTKLGTISELRVIPQQTANRYREGDIATIGRDLQAGTILSGSVQQEENQLRISVRLIDVASGDQLWADKYDREAKQIFAIQTAVAQSVVDTLRIKLLATERQVLEEKPTEDFEAYSLFLEGLVYLNRVSCADADQAITVFQKATARDAKFATAFVGLARAYILKEKFCMPGQGWDQKASVAVEAALDLNRSLPEAYAARGDIAYIPARHWDAASAVRDWRHALSLKPNLPAANEGLAFVFSHCGLLEEAVNHAQAVLAVDPQNNFAMAYLGLALKYQGKYSDAFAVFKKQTEDLVAWGRGWPLGICLFYLHQTNEAAAVLEKYLATPTGTNHPAMTSVQAILYAAVGDRAKAEERIQLTLKGEARMTHFHHANYQVGAAYALMKQTDKALHHLKLAADDGFRCYPYFENDPNLENLRTDPRFVQFLAEQKREWEKLKASLAE
;
A
#
# COMPACT_ATOMS: atom_id res chain seq x y z
N MET A 1 38.28 57.06 26.21
CA MET A 1 37.18 56.07 26.23
C MET A 1 36.42 56.20 24.92
N PRO A 2 36.29 55.14 24.12
CA PRO A 2 35.21 55.01 23.15
C PRO A 2 34.11 54.08 23.70
N ASP A 3 32.88 54.41 23.33
CA ASP A 3 31.61 53.99 23.92
C ASP A 3 31.36 52.49 24.05
N ALA A 4 30.77 52.10 25.18
CA ALA A 4 30.09 50.82 25.32
C ALA A 4 28.93 50.77 24.32
N ALA A 5 29.04 49.97 23.27
CA ALA A 5 27.95 49.69 22.35
C ALA A 5 26.72 49.23 23.16
N SER A 6 25.67 50.05 23.18
CA SER A 6 24.48 49.76 23.98
C SER A 6 23.74 48.57 23.37
N GLU A 7 23.81 47.40 24.02
CA GLU A 7 22.97 46.26 23.66
C GLU A 7 21.50 46.62 23.93
N GLN A 8 20.70 46.73 22.86
CA GLN A 8 19.28 47.05 22.98
C GLN A 8 18.46 45.77 22.81
N ARG A 9 17.82 45.33 23.90
CA ARG A 9 16.85 44.23 23.88
C ARG A 9 15.46 44.78 23.60
N LYS A 10 14.77 44.21 22.60
CA LYS A 10 13.37 44.56 22.28
C LYS A 10 12.60 43.33 21.82
N LEU A 11 11.28 43.36 22.02
CA LEU A 11 10.38 42.36 21.45
C LEU A 11 10.14 42.69 19.97
N ALA A 12 10.33 41.72 19.08
CA ALA A 12 10.11 41.91 17.64
C ALA A 12 9.51 40.66 16.99
N ALA A 13 8.80 40.85 15.88
CA ALA A 13 8.39 39.77 15.00
C ALA A 13 9.50 39.54 13.96
N ILE A 14 10.02 38.32 13.90
CA ILE A 14 11.06 37.91 12.96
C ILE A 14 10.46 36.98 11.92
N MET A 15 10.68 37.32 10.65
CA MET A 15 10.29 36.53 9.49
C MET A 15 11.53 35.96 8.81
N PHE A 16 11.49 34.65 8.53
CA PHE A 16 12.46 33.95 7.70
C PHE A 16 11.80 33.45 6.42
N THR A 17 12.54 33.52 5.32
CA THR A 17 12.13 32.94 4.03
C THR A 17 13.19 31.99 3.49
N ASP A 18 12.79 31.03 2.66
CA ASP A 18 13.70 30.11 1.95
C ASP A 18 13.13 29.78 0.55
N MET A 19 13.98 29.68 -0.48
CA MET A 19 13.52 29.34 -1.83
C MET A 19 13.62 27.83 -2.08
N VAL A 20 12.47 27.22 -2.40
CA VAL A 20 12.37 25.77 -2.56
C VAL A 20 13.15 25.29 -3.79
N GLY A 21 14.16 24.45 -3.55
CA GLY A 21 14.93 23.79 -4.61
C GLY A 21 16.06 24.63 -5.21
N TYR A 22 16.36 25.81 -4.64
CA TYR A 22 17.40 26.71 -5.14
C TYR A 22 18.77 26.03 -5.27
N SER A 23 19.24 25.31 -4.23
CA SER A 23 20.53 24.61 -4.27
C SER A 23 20.66 23.60 -5.41
N ALA A 24 19.56 22.93 -5.79
CA ALA A 24 19.54 21.96 -6.88
C ALA A 24 19.57 22.63 -8.27
N VAL A 25 18.99 23.84 -8.40
CA VAL A 25 19.06 24.64 -9.62
C VAL A 25 20.47 25.19 -9.81
N THR A 26 21.10 25.70 -8.75
CA THR A 26 22.48 26.21 -8.77
C THR A 26 23.48 25.15 -9.25
N GLN A 27 23.34 23.90 -8.80
CA GLN A 27 24.22 22.79 -9.25
C GLN A 27 24.06 22.44 -10.74
N LYS A 28 22.88 22.66 -11.32
CA LYS A 28 22.57 22.29 -12.71
C LYS A 28 22.79 23.43 -13.70
N ASN A 29 22.51 24.66 -13.29
CA ASN A 29 22.60 25.85 -14.13
C ASN A 29 22.75 27.12 -13.28
N GLU A 30 23.99 27.51 -13.05
CA GLU A 30 24.35 28.66 -12.20
C GLU A 30 23.81 30.00 -12.75
N ALA A 31 23.82 30.19 -14.07
CA ALA A 31 23.29 31.41 -14.71
C ALA A 31 21.78 31.56 -14.51
N LEU A 32 21.04 30.45 -14.56
CA LEU A 32 19.60 30.44 -14.28
C LEU A 32 19.33 30.72 -12.80
N ALA A 33 20.12 30.14 -11.89
CA ALA A 33 19.98 30.38 -10.45
C ALA A 33 20.18 31.85 -10.09
N LEU A 34 21.21 32.51 -10.65
CA LEU A 34 21.45 33.95 -10.46
C LEU A 34 20.27 34.79 -10.95
N LYS A 35 19.72 34.48 -12.13
CA LYS A 35 18.55 35.18 -12.68
C LYS A 35 17.31 35.03 -11.79
N LEU A 36 17.06 33.83 -11.25
CA LEU A 36 15.95 33.59 -10.33
C LEU A 36 16.14 34.33 -9.01
N LEU A 37 17.37 34.43 -8.52
CA LEU A 37 17.70 35.16 -7.32
C LEU A 37 17.47 36.68 -7.48
N ASP A 38 17.84 37.24 -8.63
CA ASP A 38 17.61 38.65 -8.94
C ASP A 38 16.12 38.96 -9.07
N GLU A 39 15.35 38.12 -9.75
CA GLU A 39 13.89 38.26 -9.85
C GLU A 39 13.21 38.11 -8.48
N HIS A 40 13.63 37.14 -7.67
CA HIS A 40 13.16 36.97 -6.30
C HIS A 40 13.37 38.24 -5.47
N ARG A 41 14.56 38.83 -5.52
CA ARG A 41 14.88 40.08 -4.80
C ARG A 41 14.06 41.26 -5.32
N ARG A 42 13.91 41.36 -6.65
CA ARG A 42 13.13 42.43 -7.32
C ARG A 42 11.66 42.39 -6.90
N LEU A 43 11.09 41.19 -6.73
CA LEU A 43 9.69 41.00 -6.36
C LEU A 43 9.45 41.25 -4.86
N LEU A 44 10.33 40.80 -3.98
CA LEU A 44 10.05 40.77 -2.53
C LEU A 44 10.52 42.00 -1.76
N ARG A 45 11.67 42.61 -2.11
CA ARG A 45 12.20 43.77 -1.39
C ARG A 45 11.26 44.98 -1.32
N PRO A 46 10.49 45.31 -2.38
CA PRO A 46 9.51 46.40 -2.30
C PRO A 46 8.38 46.14 -1.30
N VAL A 47 8.10 44.87 -0.95
CA VAL A 47 6.99 44.50 -0.05
C VAL A 47 7.31 44.80 1.41
N PHE A 48 8.59 44.71 1.82
CA PHE A 48 8.99 44.92 3.21
C PHE A 48 8.60 46.30 3.77
N PRO A 49 8.99 47.44 3.15
CA PRO A 49 8.65 48.76 3.69
C PRO A 49 7.15 49.07 3.65
N LEU A 50 6.37 48.45 2.74
CA LEU A 50 4.91 48.61 2.68
C LEU A 50 4.20 48.13 3.95
N HIS A 51 4.86 47.22 4.68
CA HIS A 51 4.38 46.68 5.95
C HIS A 51 5.36 46.97 7.08
N HIS A 52 6.10 48.08 7.02
CA HIS A 52 7.03 48.50 8.08
C HIS A 52 8.09 47.43 8.46
N GLY A 53 8.44 46.56 7.52
CA GLY A 53 9.48 45.54 7.66
C GLY A 53 10.86 46.11 7.36
N THR A 54 11.84 45.76 8.18
CA THR A 54 13.25 46.11 7.97
C THR A 54 14.04 44.84 7.62
N GLU A 55 14.61 44.78 6.41
CA GLU A 55 15.53 43.70 6.02
C GLU A 55 16.78 43.80 6.90
N ILE A 56 17.05 42.78 7.72
CA ILE A 56 18.23 42.74 8.58
C ILE A 56 19.41 42.13 7.82
N LYS A 57 19.19 40.98 7.17
CA LYS A 57 20.20 40.32 6.32
C LYS A 57 19.59 39.41 5.28
N THR A 58 20.32 39.24 4.18
CA THR A 58 20.07 38.24 3.14
C THR A 58 21.10 37.12 3.27
N MET A 59 20.65 35.86 3.28
CA MET A 59 21.49 34.66 3.40
C MET A 59 21.28 33.79 2.16
N GLY A 60 21.99 34.11 1.08
CA GLY A 60 21.76 33.46 -0.23
C GLY A 60 20.40 33.87 -0.82
N ASP A 61 19.49 32.91 -0.87
CA ASP A 61 18.09 32.99 -1.30
C ASP A 61 17.10 33.24 -0.15
N ALA A 62 17.57 33.25 1.10
CA ALA A 62 16.77 33.53 2.28
C ALA A 62 16.81 35.00 2.71
N PHE A 63 15.68 35.53 3.19
CA PHE A 63 15.61 36.83 3.85
C PHE A 63 15.33 36.68 5.35
N MET A 64 15.98 37.52 6.15
CA MET A 64 15.62 37.76 7.55
C MET A 64 15.11 39.19 7.69
N VAL A 65 13.83 39.32 8.04
CA VAL A 65 13.14 40.62 8.13
C VAL A 65 12.55 40.81 9.53
N GLU A 66 12.78 41.98 10.10
CA GLU A 66 12.27 42.38 11.40
C GLU A 66 11.04 43.29 11.25
N PHE A 67 10.03 43.07 12.09
CA PHE A 67 8.84 43.91 12.20
C PHE A 67 8.57 44.25 13.67
N ALA A 68 8.10 45.48 13.92
CA ALA A 68 7.61 45.88 15.24
C ALA A 68 6.26 45.23 15.61
N SER A 69 5.55 44.66 14.63
CA SER A 69 4.20 44.12 14.76
C SER A 69 4.08 42.73 14.12
N ALA A 70 3.53 41.78 14.87
CA ALA A 70 3.21 40.45 14.37
C ALA A 70 2.19 40.49 13.22
N LEU A 71 1.26 41.45 13.27
CA LEU A 71 0.24 41.64 12.24
C LEU A 71 0.86 42.10 10.93
N ASP A 72 1.82 43.03 11.01
CA ASP A 72 2.50 43.55 9.84
C ASP A 72 3.40 42.49 9.19
N ALA A 73 4.09 41.69 10.01
CA ALA A 73 4.86 40.54 9.52
C ALA A 73 3.99 39.55 8.72
N VAL A 74 2.81 39.20 9.25
CA VAL A 74 1.89 38.27 8.57
C VAL A 74 1.30 38.88 7.30
N ARG A 75 0.93 40.16 7.30
CA ARG A 75 0.44 40.86 6.10
C ARG A 75 1.50 40.93 5.01
N CYS A 76 2.74 41.26 5.40
CA CYS A 76 3.89 41.23 4.51
C CYS A 76 4.07 39.85 3.87
N ALA A 77 4.06 38.78 4.67
CA ALA A 77 4.21 37.42 4.17
C ALA A 77 3.10 37.01 3.20
N ILE A 78 1.85 37.43 3.45
CA ILE A 78 0.71 37.19 2.55
C ILE A 78 0.92 37.90 1.21
N GLU A 79 1.30 39.17 1.21
CA GLU A 79 1.55 39.94 -0.02
C GLU A 79 2.77 39.41 -0.79
N MET A 80 3.82 38.96 -0.10
CA MET A 80 4.97 38.28 -0.73
C MET A 80 4.55 37.01 -1.48
N GLN A 81 3.76 36.15 -0.82
CA GLN A 81 3.25 34.93 -1.46
C GLN A 81 2.32 35.24 -2.63
N LYS A 82 1.53 36.32 -2.54
CA LYS A 82 0.66 36.80 -3.62
C LYS A 82 1.46 37.26 -4.84
N ALA A 83 2.47 38.12 -4.63
CA ALA A 83 3.33 38.61 -5.70
C ALA A 83 4.03 37.48 -6.46
N LEU A 84 4.49 36.44 -5.73
CA LEU A 84 5.10 35.26 -6.34
C LEU A 84 4.09 34.40 -7.11
N VAL A 85 2.86 34.27 -6.62
CA VAL A 85 1.80 33.55 -7.35
C VAL A 85 1.43 34.27 -8.65
N GLU A 86 1.31 35.58 -8.62
CA GLU A 86 1.06 36.40 -9.81
C GLU A 86 2.19 36.28 -10.83
N TYR A 87 3.44 36.34 -10.38
CA TYR A 87 4.61 36.09 -11.23
C TYR A 87 4.63 34.66 -11.82
N ASN A 88 4.34 33.66 -11.00
CA ASN A 88 4.37 32.25 -11.40
C ASN A 88 3.22 31.86 -12.34
N ALA A 89 2.13 32.63 -12.40
CA ALA A 89 0.97 32.33 -13.24
C ALA A 89 1.28 32.43 -14.74
N SER A 90 2.20 33.32 -15.13
CA SER A 90 2.63 33.55 -16.52
C SER A 90 4.01 32.98 -16.83
N SER A 91 4.63 32.29 -15.87
CA SER A 91 6.00 31.80 -15.95
C SER A 91 6.06 30.29 -16.26
N PRO A 92 6.96 29.84 -17.17
CA PRO A 92 7.27 28.42 -17.37
C PRO A 92 7.72 27.74 -16.07
N GLU A 93 7.47 26.43 -15.91
CA GLU A 93 7.82 25.69 -14.69
C GLU A 93 9.31 25.77 -14.31
N THR A 94 10.20 25.94 -15.30
CA THR A 94 11.65 26.03 -15.07
C THR A 94 12.12 27.34 -14.43
N VAL A 95 11.25 28.35 -14.34
CA VAL A 95 11.58 29.67 -13.78
C VAL A 95 10.64 30.12 -12.66
N LYS A 96 9.83 29.21 -12.12
CA LYS A 96 8.94 29.55 -11.00
C LYS A 96 9.71 29.73 -9.70
N ILE A 97 9.33 30.74 -8.94
CA ILE A 97 9.93 31.07 -7.65
C ILE A 97 8.94 30.69 -6.56
N ILE A 98 9.27 29.68 -5.76
CA ILE A 98 8.42 29.20 -4.67
C ILE A 98 9.19 29.35 -3.37
N ILE A 99 8.61 30.07 -2.40
CA ILE A 99 9.25 30.28 -1.10
C ILE A 99 8.44 29.69 0.05
N ARG A 100 9.13 29.33 1.12
CA ARG A 100 8.56 29.05 2.44
C ARG A 100 8.75 30.26 3.34
N ILE A 101 7.83 30.49 4.27
CA ILE A 101 7.91 31.59 5.22
C ILE A 101 7.59 31.10 6.64
N GLY A 102 8.45 31.45 7.60
CA GLY A 102 8.23 31.22 9.03
C GLY A 102 8.25 32.51 9.84
N ILE A 103 7.32 32.66 10.78
CA ILE A 103 7.19 33.89 11.61
C ILE A 103 7.05 33.55 13.09
N HIS A 104 7.84 34.24 13.92
CA HIS A 104 7.74 34.18 15.37
C HIS A 104 7.94 35.57 16.00
N VAL A 105 7.36 35.78 17.19
CA VAL A 105 7.53 36.99 18.00
C VAL A 105 8.24 36.59 19.28
N GLY A 106 9.38 37.21 19.54
CA GLY A 106 10.18 36.94 20.73
C GLY A 106 11.20 38.03 21.00
N ASP A 107 11.89 37.90 22.14
CA ASP A 107 12.96 38.83 22.51
C ASP A 107 14.14 38.70 21.55
N VAL A 108 14.60 39.85 21.05
CA VAL A 108 15.78 39.98 20.22
C VAL A 108 16.73 41.04 20.77
N ILE A 109 18.02 40.83 20.53
CA ILE A 109 19.12 41.69 20.92
C ILE A 109 19.72 42.27 19.64
N HIS A 110 19.72 43.59 19.55
CA HIS A 110 20.37 44.33 18.48
C HIS A 110 21.83 44.58 18.88
N ARG A 111 22.76 44.13 18.03
CA ARG A 111 24.18 44.42 18.18
C ARG A 111 24.72 44.82 16.81
N GLU A 112 25.21 46.06 16.73
CA GLU A 112 25.66 46.69 15.49
C GLU A 112 24.53 46.74 14.44
N SER A 113 24.61 45.93 13.38
CA SER A 113 23.62 45.83 12.30
C SER A 113 22.95 44.45 12.20
N ASP A 114 23.10 43.60 13.22
CA ASP A 114 22.53 42.24 13.23
C ASP A 114 21.66 42.00 14.48
N VAL A 115 20.79 41.00 14.36
CA VAL A 115 19.76 40.66 15.35
C VAL A 115 19.95 39.22 15.80
N PHE A 116 20.09 39.05 17.12
CA PHE A 116 20.32 37.76 17.76
C PHE A 116 19.27 37.50 18.85
N GLY A 117 19.00 36.23 19.16
CA GLY A 117 18.11 35.88 20.25
C GLY A 117 17.34 34.59 20.00
N ASP A 118 16.62 34.14 21.02
CA ASP A 118 15.77 32.95 20.93
C ASP A 118 14.64 33.16 19.90
N GLY A 119 14.14 34.39 19.78
CA GLY A 119 13.14 34.76 18.78
C GLY A 119 13.57 34.49 17.33
N VAL A 120 14.84 34.76 17.02
CA VAL A 120 15.44 34.49 15.70
C VAL A 120 15.57 32.99 15.46
N ASN A 121 16.02 32.26 16.49
CA ASN A 121 16.20 30.83 16.45
C ASN A 121 14.90 30.07 16.21
N ILE A 122 13.81 30.46 16.87
CA ILE A 122 12.49 29.85 16.71
C ILE A 122 11.94 30.15 15.32
N ALA A 123 12.01 31.40 14.85
CA ALA A 123 11.50 31.79 13.53
C ALA A 123 12.15 30.98 12.39
N ALA A 124 13.48 30.83 12.41
CA ALA A 124 14.23 30.06 11.43
C ALA A 124 13.90 28.55 11.43
N ARG A 125 13.35 28.03 12.53
CA ARG A 125 12.94 26.61 12.66
C ARG A 125 11.47 26.38 12.35
N ILE A 126 10.67 27.44 12.30
CA ILE A 126 9.27 27.39 11.86
C ILE A 126 9.18 27.43 10.33
N GLU A 127 10.07 28.15 9.65
CA GLU A 127 10.09 28.25 8.19
C GLU A 127 10.08 26.88 7.48
N PRO A 128 10.93 25.90 7.85
CA PRO A 128 10.96 24.60 7.17
C PRO A 128 9.69 23.78 7.35
N LEU A 129 8.85 24.13 8.33
CA LEU A 129 7.55 23.49 8.56
C LEU A 129 6.48 24.01 7.59
N ALA A 130 6.75 25.10 6.85
CA ALA A 130 5.86 25.57 5.81
C ALA A 130 5.93 24.66 4.58
N GLU A 131 4.77 24.35 4.00
CA GLU A 131 4.70 23.76 2.67
C GLU A 131 5.28 24.73 1.63
N PRO A 132 5.78 24.26 0.47
CA PRO A 132 6.21 25.13 -0.62
C PRO A 132 5.13 26.17 -0.99
N GLY A 133 5.47 27.46 -0.90
CA GLY A 133 4.52 28.56 -1.12
C GLY A 133 3.64 28.90 0.09
N GLY A 134 3.92 28.33 1.27
CA GLY A 134 3.15 28.49 2.50
C GLY A 134 3.77 29.42 3.54
N ILE A 135 2.98 29.72 4.59
CA ILE A 135 3.37 30.55 5.73
C ILE A 135 3.03 29.81 7.02
N CYS A 136 4.04 29.59 7.87
CA CYS A 136 3.87 29.01 9.20
C CYS A 136 4.17 30.03 10.31
N LEU A 137 3.36 29.99 11.36
CA LEU A 137 3.37 30.91 12.49
C LEU A 137 3.52 30.14 13.79
N SER A 138 4.29 30.71 14.73
CA SER A 138 4.21 30.29 16.14
C SER A 138 2.85 30.61 16.75
N GLU A 139 2.52 29.95 17.86
CA GLU A 139 1.30 30.25 18.64
C GLU A 139 1.23 31.70 19.10
N ASP A 140 2.37 32.31 19.47
CA ASP A 140 2.41 33.70 19.91
C ASP A 140 2.01 34.67 18.80
N VAL A 141 2.47 34.43 17.58
CA VAL A 141 2.06 35.20 16.41
C VAL A 141 0.59 34.95 16.10
N ALA A 142 0.16 33.69 16.10
CA ALA A 142 -1.22 33.31 15.81
C ALA A 142 -2.21 33.99 16.77
N ARG A 143 -1.91 34.00 18.08
CA ARG A 143 -2.71 34.68 19.10
C ARG A 143 -2.88 36.18 18.83
N GLN A 144 -1.84 36.86 18.36
CA GLN A 144 -1.88 38.31 18.13
C GLN A 144 -2.65 38.72 16.87
N VAL A 145 -2.66 37.87 15.85
CA VAL A 145 -3.22 38.16 14.52
C VAL A 145 -4.58 37.48 14.26
N GLN A 146 -5.00 36.54 15.09
CA GLN A 146 -6.28 35.86 14.97
C GLN A 146 -7.44 36.88 14.92
N GLY A 147 -8.26 36.81 13.87
CA GLY A 147 -9.36 37.73 13.63
C GLY A 147 -8.98 39.11 13.10
N LYS A 148 -7.69 39.39 12.85
CA LYS A 148 -7.17 40.66 12.32
C LYS A 148 -6.56 40.56 10.91
N VAL A 149 -6.42 39.34 10.40
CA VAL A 149 -5.99 39.01 9.03
C VAL A 149 -7.13 38.32 8.29
N GLU A 150 -7.25 38.59 6.99
CA GLU A 150 -8.33 38.03 6.14
C GLU A 150 -8.16 36.52 5.91
N ALA A 151 -6.93 36.00 5.98
CA ALA A 151 -6.62 34.59 5.78
C ALA A 151 -6.85 33.78 7.08
N PRO A 152 -7.61 32.65 7.03
CA PRO A 152 -7.81 31.79 8.20
C PRO A 152 -6.51 31.18 8.72
N LEU A 153 -6.40 31.00 10.04
CA LEU A 153 -5.28 30.31 10.68
C LEU A 153 -5.68 28.87 11.00
N VAL A 154 -4.89 27.90 10.53
CA VAL A 154 -5.14 26.46 10.73
C VAL A 154 -4.09 25.89 11.68
N LYS A 155 -4.52 25.26 12.75
CA LYS A 155 -3.63 24.63 13.74
C LYS A 155 -2.97 23.37 13.16
N LEU A 156 -1.64 23.31 13.14
CA LEU A 156 -0.89 22.15 12.60
C LEU A 156 -0.49 21.14 13.68
N GLY A 157 -0.32 21.57 14.93
CA GLY A 157 0.07 20.71 16.06
C GLY A 157 1.27 21.25 16.83
N ARG A 158 1.70 20.54 17.87
CA ARG A 158 2.92 20.86 18.62
C ARG A 158 4.12 20.23 17.91
N SER A 159 5.12 21.04 17.59
CA SER A 159 6.35 20.58 16.95
C SER A 159 7.52 20.72 17.92
N GLU A 160 8.28 19.64 18.09
CA GLU A 160 9.57 19.67 18.78
C GLU A 160 10.61 20.26 17.82
N LEU A 161 11.13 21.44 18.18
CA LEU A 161 12.12 22.14 17.35
C LEU A 161 13.52 21.86 17.91
N LYS A 162 14.48 21.59 17.03
CA LYS A 162 15.87 21.25 17.42
C LYS A 162 16.48 22.34 18.31
N ASN A 163 16.93 21.96 19.51
CA ASN A 163 17.52 22.83 20.55
C ASN A 163 16.56 23.86 21.18
N ILE A 164 15.25 23.59 21.18
CA ILE A 164 14.25 24.37 21.92
C ILE A 164 13.61 23.46 22.98
N GLN A 165 13.62 23.90 24.24
CA GLN A 165 13.26 23.06 25.40
C GLN A 165 11.76 22.74 25.50
N LEU A 166 10.89 23.56 24.88
CA LEU A 166 9.43 23.39 24.93
C LEU A 166 8.86 23.24 23.52
N PRO A 167 7.95 22.28 23.28
CA PRO A 167 7.27 22.15 22.00
C PRO A 167 6.49 23.41 21.64
N VAL A 168 6.74 23.95 20.44
CA VAL A 168 6.05 25.14 19.96
C VAL A 168 4.82 24.70 19.19
N GLN A 169 3.66 25.28 19.52
CA GLN A 169 2.43 25.06 18.77
C GLN A 169 2.48 25.89 17.47
N VAL A 170 2.33 25.22 16.32
CA VAL A 170 2.46 25.87 14.99
C VAL A 170 1.10 25.99 14.32
N TYR A 171 0.92 27.08 13.56
CA TYR A 171 -0.25 27.39 12.75
C TYR A 171 0.17 27.67 11.31
N ARG A 172 -0.67 27.30 10.34
CA ARG A 172 -0.53 27.67 8.93
C ARG A 172 -1.51 28.79 8.58
N VAL A 173 -1.07 29.75 7.78
CA VAL A 173 -1.98 30.73 7.14
C VAL A 173 -2.60 30.09 5.89
N ALA A 174 -3.92 29.98 5.84
CA ALA A 174 -4.64 29.43 4.70
C ALA A 174 -4.80 30.49 3.60
N LEU A 175 -3.92 30.46 2.60
CA LEU A 175 -3.90 31.46 1.53
C LEU A 175 -5.00 31.20 0.47
N PRO A 176 -5.71 32.23 -0.01
CA PRO A 176 -6.84 32.07 -0.94
C PRO A 176 -6.49 31.39 -2.27
N TRP A 177 -5.27 31.61 -2.78
CA TRP A 177 -4.80 31.01 -4.04
C TRP A 177 -4.21 29.61 -3.87
N GLN A 178 -3.79 29.23 -2.66
CA GLN A 178 -3.45 27.84 -2.36
C GLN A 178 -4.70 26.95 -2.42
N ALA A 179 -5.90 27.53 -2.22
CA ALA A 179 -7.17 26.82 -2.41
C ALA A 179 -7.43 26.34 -3.85
N ARG A 180 -6.64 26.80 -4.86
CA ARG A 180 -6.68 26.27 -6.23
C ARG A 180 -5.87 24.98 -6.43
N ARG A 181 -5.03 24.57 -5.48
CA ARG A 181 -4.36 23.27 -5.45
C ARG A 181 -4.96 22.44 -4.31
N LEU A 182 -6.15 21.88 -4.58
CA LEU A 182 -6.84 20.84 -3.81
C LEU A 182 -7.00 21.10 -2.29
N VAL A 183 -8.16 21.61 -1.87
CA VAL A 183 -8.74 21.15 -0.60
C VAL A 183 -10.23 20.88 -0.76
N PHE A 184 -10.57 19.59 -0.71
CA PHE A 184 -11.91 19.02 -0.61
C PHE A 184 -12.75 19.52 0.59
N SER A 185 -12.15 20.31 1.49
CA SER A 185 -12.74 20.76 2.75
C SER A 185 -13.83 21.83 2.60
N ASP A 186 -13.77 22.67 1.57
CA ASP A 186 -14.70 23.81 1.47
C ASP A 186 -16.00 23.47 0.75
N LEU A 187 -16.02 22.43 -0.09
CA LEU A 187 -17.25 21.90 -0.69
C LEU A 187 -18.15 21.16 0.32
N LEU A 188 -17.57 20.53 1.35
CA LEU A 188 -18.32 19.84 2.41
C LEU A 188 -18.97 20.80 3.41
N LYS A 189 -18.34 21.95 3.69
CA LYS A 189 -18.90 22.94 4.63
C LYS A 189 -20.17 23.62 4.13
N PHE A 190 -20.41 23.65 2.81
CA PHE A 190 -21.60 24.28 2.25
C PHE A 190 -22.85 23.38 2.28
N ARG A 191 -22.70 22.04 2.33
CA ARG A 191 -23.83 21.09 2.37
C ARG A 191 -24.30 20.71 3.77
N LEU A 192 -23.44 20.81 4.78
CA LEU A 192 -23.80 20.50 6.17
C LEU A 192 -24.62 21.60 6.87
N ARG A 193 -24.94 22.70 6.19
CA ARG A 193 -25.67 23.84 6.76
C ARG A 193 -27.18 23.84 6.49
N GLN A 194 -27.75 22.80 5.86
CA GLN A 194 -29.17 22.81 5.43
C GLN A 194 -30.10 21.73 6.01
N LYS A 195 -29.70 20.94 7.02
CA LYS A 195 -30.63 20.01 7.70
C LYS A 195 -30.46 19.90 9.22
N THR A 196 -30.27 21.04 9.91
CA THR A 196 -30.09 21.08 11.38
C THR A 196 -31.23 21.73 12.15
N THR A 197 -32.48 21.67 11.66
CA THR A 197 -33.65 22.13 12.42
C THR A 197 -34.61 21.02 12.88
N GLN A 198 -34.43 19.77 12.43
CA GLN A 198 -35.29 18.64 12.86
C GLN A 198 -34.64 17.67 13.86
N ARG A 199 -33.30 17.68 14.02
CA ARG A 199 -32.59 16.77 14.94
C ARG A 199 -32.59 17.24 16.40
N TRP A 200 -32.70 18.55 16.65
CA TRP A 200 -32.75 19.08 18.02
C TRP A 200 -34.06 18.76 18.73
N ALA A 201 -35.19 18.65 18.01
CA ALA A 201 -36.47 18.26 18.59
C ALA A 201 -36.46 16.81 19.10
N ALA A 202 -35.89 15.88 18.34
CA ALA A 202 -35.78 14.47 18.74
C ALA A 202 -34.80 14.27 19.91
N ALA A 203 -33.68 15.00 19.92
CA ALA A 203 -32.73 14.97 21.02
C ALA A 203 -33.31 15.55 22.32
N LEU A 204 -34.15 16.59 22.23
CA LEU A 204 -34.84 17.16 23.38
C LEU A 204 -35.89 16.20 23.96
N VAL A 205 -36.65 15.51 23.09
CA VAL A 205 -37.63 14.50 23.51
C VAL A 205 -36.94 13.31 24.17
N LEU A 206 -35.83 12.83 23.61
CA LEU A 206 -35.06 11.73 24.19
C LEU A 206 -34.42 12.12 25.54
N PHE A 207 -33.92 13.36 25.65
CA PHE A 207 -33.40 13.90 26.91
C PHE A 207 -34.49 14.05 27.97
N LEU A 208 -35.69 14.52 27.60
CA LEU A 208 -36.85 14.61 28.49
C LEU A 208 -37.35 13.24 28.94
N LEU A 209 -37.35 12.23 28.05
CA LEU A 209 -37.70 10.85 28.39
C LEU A 209 -36.69 10.21 29.35
N CYS A 210 -35.39 10.43 29.12
CA CYS A 210 -34.34 9.96 30.02
C CYS A 210 -34.38 10.68 31.39
N ALA A 211 -34.66 11.98 31.41
CA ALA A 211 -34.82 12.74 32.64
C ALA A 211 -36.06 12.29 33.43
N LEU A 212 -37.16 11.97 32.74
CA LEU A 212 -38.37 11.41 33.35
C LEU A 212 -38.13 10.00 33.90
N ALA A 213 -37.42 9.15 33.17
CA ALA A 213 -37.02 7.82 33.63
C ALA A 213 -36.08 7.88 34.85
N PHE A 214 -35.14 8.82 34.87
CA PHE A 214 -34.23 9.05 36.01
C PHE A 214 -34.96 9.62 37.24
N TYR A 215 -35.95 10.48 37.05
CA TYR A 215 -36.79 11.01 38.13
C TYR A 215 -37.72 9.95 38.75
N LEU A 216 -38.19 8.99 37.93
CA LEU A 216 -39.05 7.89 38.38
C LEU A 216 -38.26 6.70 38.95
N TRP A 217 -36.95 6.62 38.69
CA TRP A 217 -36.04 5.56 39.14
C TRP A 217 -36.05 5.29 40.66
N PRO A 218 -36.14 6.29 41.56
CA PRO A 218 -36.15 6.04 43.00
C PRO A 218 -37.49 5.51 43.54
N LYS A 219 -38.54 5.44 42.73
CA LYS A 219 -39.90 5.01 43.14
C LYS A 219 -40.25 3.57 42.75
N ILE A 220 -39.33 2.85 42.13
CA ILE A 220 -39.49 1.44 41.77
C ILE A 220 -38.58 0.65 42.72
N GLU A 221 -39.17 0.13 43.78
CA GLU A 221 -38.49 -0.67 44.80
C GLU A 221 -37.90 -1.97 44.23
N GLY A 222 -36.70 -2.33 44.72
CA GLY A 222 -36.40 -3.73 45.00
C GLY A 222 -35.39 -4.46 44.13
N VAL A 223 -34.16 -3.96 43.93
CA VAL A 223 -32.99 -4.82 43.59
C VAL A 223 -31.71 -4.24 44.20
N GLY A 224 -31.05 -5.00 45.08
CA GLY A 224 -29.78 -4.62 45.72
C GLY A 224 -28.56 -4.65 44.78
N PRO A 225 -27.40 -4.08 45.17
CA PRO A 225 -26.25 -3.96 44.31
C PRO A 225 -25.44 -5.28 44.30
N GLY A 226 -25.78 -6.16 43.36
CA GLY A 226 -25.00 -7.36 43.06
C GLY A 226 -24.74 -7.45 41.56
N LEU A 227 -23.44 -7.54 41.20
CA LEU A 227 -22.90 -7.88 39.88
C LEU A 227 -22.87 -6.76 38.82
N ALA A 228 -21.91 -5.85 38.97
CA ALA A 228 -21.26 -5.25 37.81
C ALA A 228 -20.20 -6.24 37.29
N PRO A 229 -20.20 -6.64 36.01
CA PRO A 229 -19.17 -7.51 35.46
C PRO A 229 -17.84 -6.76 35.47
N ARG A 230 -16.89 -7.31 36.23
CA ARG A 230 -15.48 -6.94 36.25
C ARG A 230 -14.96 -7.06 34.81
N MET A 231 -14.84 -5.92 34.10
CA MET A 231 -14.05 -5.87 32.87
C MET A 231 -12.63 -6.32 33.22
N GLN A 232 -12.34 -7.58 32.91
CA GLN A 232 -10.98 -8.07 32.86
C GLN A 232 -10.27 -7.25 31.79
N ARG A 233 -9.37 -6.37 32.23
CA ARG A 233 -8.24 -5.95 31.40
C ARG A 233 -7.60 -7.24 30.87
N PRO A 234 -7.38 -7.41 29.56
CA PRO A 234 -6.61 -8.53 29.08
C PRO A 234 -5.22 -8.42 29.69
N ALA A 235 -4.92 -9.35 30.59
CA ALA A 235 -3.58 -9.57 31.06
C ALA A 235 -2.80 -10.29 29.95
N SER A 236 -1.52 -9.92 29.86
CA SER A 236 -0.44 -10.59 29.13
C SER A 236 -0.21 -10.14 27.69
N ASN A 237 0.82 -9.29 27.56
CA ASN A 237 1.79 -9.33 26.47
C ASN A 237 2.48 -10.73 26.41
N ALA A 238 1.72 -11.80 26.22
CA ALA A 238 2.29 -13.05 25.78
C ALA A 238 2.63 -12.85 24.31
N GLN A 239 3.92 -12.82 23.97
CA GLN A 239 4.32 -12.98 22.57
C GLN A 239 3.61 -14.24 22.03
N PRO A 240 3.02 -14.20 20.83
CA PRO A 240 2.40 -15.38 20.25
C PRO A 240 3.44 -16.51 20.27
N ALA A 241 3.06 -17.67 20.81
CA ALA A 241 3.95 -18.81 20.89
C ALA A 241 4.42 -19.16 19.47
N LEU A 242 5.73 -19.18 19.27
CA LEU A 242 6.32 -19.49 17.96
C LEU A 242 6.02 -20.95 17.62
N ASP A 243 5.52 -21.19 16.41
CA ASP A 243 5.20 -22.54 15.95
C ASP A 243 6.44 -23.19 15.35
N ARG A 244 6.98 -24.23 16.01
CA ARG A 244 8.16 -24.97 15.52
C ARG A 244 7.96 -25.61 14.14
N ARG A 245 6.72 -25.87 13.75
CA ARG A 245 6.35 -26.44 12.43
C ARG A 245 6.24 -25.35 11.36
N LYS A 246 6.29 -24.09 11.75
CA LYS A 246 6.41 -22.95 10.85
C LYS A 246 7.88 -22.61 10.65
N ILE A 247 8.37 -22.91 9.44
CA ILE A 247 9.79 -22.92 9.10
C ILE A 247 10.12 -21.84 8.07
N VAL A 248 11.22 -21.13 8.31
CA VAL A 248 11.82 -20.20 7.35
C VAL A 248 13.09 -20.83 6.79
N LEU A 249 13.15 -21.04 5.47
CA LEU A 249 14.39 -21.38 4.79
C LEU A 249 15.04 -20.10 4.29
N LEU A 250 16.13 -19.68 4.94
CA LEU A 250 16.92 -18.53 4.49
C LEU A 250 17.68 -18.89 3.20
N PRO A 251 17.95 -17.89 2.33
CA PRO A 251 18.71 -18.11 1.11
C PRO A 251 20.04 -18.81 1.39
N LEU A 252 20.26 -19.95 0.73
CA LEU A 252 21.52 -20.67 0.90
C LEU A 252 22.68 -19.81 0.38
N GLN A 253 23.73 -19.68 1.18
CA GLN A 253 24.89 -18.89 0.81
C GLN A 253 25.75 -19.65 -0.21
N SER A 254 26.02 -19.03 -1.37
CA SER A 254 27.03 -19.57 -2.30
C SER A 254 28.42 -19.28 -1.76
N LEU A 255 29.24 -20.32 -1.56
CA LEU A 255 30.66 -20.17 -1.22
C LEU A 255 31.55 -19.89 -2.44
N ASN A 256 31.03 -20.12 -3.64
CA ASN A 256 31.65 -19.68 -4.89
C ASN A 256 31.35 -18.20 -5.16
N THR A 257 32.27 -17.49 -5.81
CA THR A 257 32.16 -16.04 -6.07
C THR A 257 31.44 -15.70 -7.39
N ASN A 258 31.30 -16.64 -8.30
CA ASN A 258 30.70 -16.41 -9.62
C ASN A 258 29.15 -16.29 -9.53
N GLU A 259 28.55 -15.60 -10.50
CA GLU A 259 27.11 -15.33 -10.50
C GLU A 259 26.26 -16.58 -10.78
N VAL A 260 26.77 -17.51 -11.59
CA VAL A 260 26.08 -18.77 -11.93
C VAL A 260 25.84 -19.61 -10.68
N SER A 261 26.87 -19.80 -9.85
CA SER A 261 26.77 -20.54 -8.58
C SER A 261 25.88 -19.83 -7.56
N ARG A 262 25.86 -18.49 -7.55
CA ARG A 262 24.90 -17.71 -6.73
C ARG A 262 23.46 -17.96 -7.16
N ARG A 263 23.15 -17.90 -8.46
CA ARG A 263 21.81 -18.21 -8.98
C ARG A 263 21.43 -19.67 -8.74
N PHE A 264 22.38 -20.59 -8.89
CA PHE A 264 22.16 -22.00 -8.57
C PHE A 264 21.75 -22.19 -7.10
N ALA A 265 22.48 -21.56 -6.16
CA ALA A 265 22.13 -21.61 -4.74
C ALA A 265 20.75 -21.00 -4.46
N GLU A 266 20.40 -19.87 -5.08
CA GLU A 266 19.08 -19.24 -4.95
C GLU A 266 17.96 -20.15 -5.50
N GLY A 267 18.12 -20.70 -6.70
CA GLY A 267 17.16 -21.62 -7.29
C GLY A 267 17.00 -22.89 -6.47
N LEU A 268 18.11 -23.47 -5.98
CA LEU A 268 18.06 -24.65 -5.10
C LEU A 268 17.34 -24.34 -3.78
N THR A 269 17.46 -23.12 -3.28
CA THR A 269 16.74 -22.67 -2.09
C THR A 269 15.22 -22.63 -2.35
N GLU A 270 14.79 -22.15 -3.52
CA GLU A 270 13.37 -22.16 -3.94
C GLU A 270 12.84 -23.59 -4.11
N ASP A 271 13.62 -24.47 -4.74
CA ASP A 271 13.19 -25.85 -4.97
C ASP A 271 13.11 -26.65 -3.65
N LEU A 272 14.08 -26.47 -2.74
CA LEU A 272 14.03 -27.07 -1.41
C LEU A 272 12.85 -26.53 -0.58
N ASN A 273 12.53 -25.24 -0.70
CA ASN A 273 11.33 -24.65 -0.08
C ASN A 273 10.06 -25.34 -0.58
N THR A 274 9.95 -25.52 -1.90
CA THR A 274 8.83 -26.22 -2.56
C THR A 274 8.71 -27.66 -2.06
N LYS A 275 9.83 -28.37 -1.95
CA LYS A 275 9.90 -29.77 -1.51
C LYS A 275 9.49 -29.92 -0.04
N LEU A 276 9.96 -29.04 0.86
CA LEU A 276 9.50 -29.00 2.26
C LEU A 276 8.01 -28.66 2.37
N GLY A 277 7.49 -27.82 1.46
CA GLY A 277 6.08 -27.44 1.42
C GLY A 277 5.13 -28.56 1.00
N THR A 278 5.64 -29.73 0.58
CA THR A 278 4.83 -30.92 0.33
C THR A 278 4.38 -31.63 1.60
N ILE A 279 5.06 -31.38 2.72
CA ILE A 279 4.74 -31.97 4.03
C ILE A 279 3.59 -31.16 4.65
N SER A 280 2.41 -31.76 4.74
CA SER A 280 1.18 -31.08 5.18
C SER A 280 1.23 -30.55 6.62
N GLU A 281 2.00 -31.21 7.49
CA GLU A 281 2.22 -30.76 8.87
C GLU A 281 3.21 -29.58 8.99
N LEU A 282 3.90 -29.20 7.90
CA LEU A 282 4.80 -28.03 7.85
C LEU A 282 4.11 -26.81 7.24
N ARG A 283 4.46 -25.64 7.79
CA ARG A 283 4.14 -24.32 7.21
C ARG A 283 5.44 -23.66 6.78
N VAL A 284 5.76 -23.75 5.50
CA VAL A 284 7.00 -23.21 4.96
C VAL A 284 6.77 -21.78 4.49
N ILE A 285 7.56 -20.83 5.01
CA ILE A 285 7.53 -19.44 4.55
C ILE A 285 8.08 -19.38 3.12
N PRO A 286 7.34 -18.79 2.15
CA PRO A 286 7.81 -18.66 0.77
C PRO A 286 9.12 -17.86 0.65
N GLN A 287 9.96 -18.19 -0.33
CA GLN A 287 11.25 -17.49 -0.52
C GLN A 287 11.12 -16.00 -0.75
N GLN A 288 10.05 -15.55 -1.40
CA GLN A 288 9.80 -14.12 -1.66
C GLN A 288 9.78 -13.29 -0.36
N THR A 289 9.27 -13.87 0.73
CA THR A 289 9.26 -13.24 2.05
C THR A 289 10.57 -13.51 2.81
N ALA A 290 11.08 -14.73 2.78
CA ALA A 290 12.33 -15.10 3.45
C ALA A 290 13.54 -14.28 2.94
N ASN A 291 13.57 -13.93 1.65
CA ASN A 291 14.62 -13.12 1.02
C ASN A 291 14.84 -11.75 1.68
N ARG A 292 13.78 -11.16 2.28
CA ARG A 292 13.86 -9.88 3.01
C ARG A 292 14.68 -9.98 4.30
N TYR A 293 14.89 -11.21 4.79
CA TYR A 293 15.57 -11.52 6.03
C TYR A 293 16.93 -12.17 5.82
N ARG A 294 17.54 -12.04 4.63
CA ARG A 294 18.85 -12.63 4.32
C ARG A 294 19.94 -12.29 5.34
N GLU A 295 19.91 -11.06 5.85
CA GLU A 295 20.83 -10.55 6.88
C GLU A 295 20.12 -10.29 8.23
N GLY A 296 18.89 -10.77 8.39
CA GLY A 296 18.09 -10.55 9.59
C GLY A 296 18.56 -11.42 10.76
N ASP A 297 18.44 -10.90 11.98
CA ASP A 297 18.67 -11.68 13.19
C ASP A 297 17.51 -12.65 13.47
N ILE A 298 17.82 -13.77 14.14
CA ILE A 298 16.87 -14.86 14.43
C ILE A 298 15.63 -14.36 15.18
N ALA A 299 15.80 -13.46 16.14
CA ALA A 299 14.68 -12.98 16.97
C ALA A 299 13.72 -12.09 16.16
N THR A 300 14.25 -11.25 15.26
CA THR A 300 13.45 -10.46 14.34
C THR A 300 12.69 -11.33 13.35
N ILE A 301 13.34 -12.35 12.76
CA ILE A 301 12.68 -13.33 11.88
C ILE A 301 11.52 -14.02 12.61
N GLY A 302 11.78 -14.50 13.83
CA GLY A 302 10.78 -15.14 14.68
C GLY A 302 9.56 -14.26 14.97
N ARG A 303 9.81 -13.02 15.38
CA ARG A 303 8.74 -12.07 15.71
C ARG A 303 7.91 -11.69 14.49
N ASP A 304 8.57 -11.36 13.38
CA ASP A 304 7.89 -10.78 12.22
C ASP A 304 7.15 -11.84 11.39
N LEU A 305 7.69 -13.06 11.31
CA LEU A 305 7.11 -14.15 10.53
C LEU A 305 6.36 -15.17 11.40
N GLN A 306 6.47 -15.07 12.72
CA GLN A 306 5.89 -16.00 13.71
C GLN A 306 6.40 -17.44 13.52
N ALA A 307 7.60 -17.60 12.95
CA ALA A 307 8.23 -18.88 12.70
C ALA A 307 9.00 -19.37 13.92
N GLY A 308 8.84 -20.64 14.28
CA GLY A 308 9.56 -21.26 15.39
C GLY A 308 10.88 -21.92 14.99
N THR A 309 11.10 -22.16 13.70
CA THR A 309 12.35 -22.75 13.22
C THR A 309 12.91 -22.04 11.99
N ILE A 310 14.23 -22.01 11.89
CA ILE A 310 14.96 -21.47 10.73
C ILE A 310 15.90 -22.53 10.17
N LEU A 311 15.76 -22.82 8.88
CA LEU A 311 16.73 -23.59 8.10
C LEU A 311 17.67 -22.62 7.41
N SER A 312 18.97 -22.78 7.63
CA SER A 312 20.01 -21.97 6.99
C SER A 312 21.14 -22.85 6.50
N GLY A 313 21.93 -22.37 5.56
CA GLY A 313 23.00 -23.19 4.99
C GLY A 313 23.82 -22.50 3.91
N SER A 314 24.71 -23.28 3.32
CA SER A 314 25.59 -22.86 2.24
C SER A 314 25.73 -23.95 1.18
N VAL A 315 25.97 -23.52 -0.05
CA VAL A 315 26.21 -24.37 -1.22
C VAL A 315 27.57 -24.00 -1.80
N GLN A 316 28.37 -25.02 -2.12
CA GLN A 316 29.58 -24.92 -2.90
C GLN A 316 29.46 -25.87 -4.08
N GLN A 317 29.55 -25.32 -5.28
CA GLN A 317 29.48 -26.05 -6.54
C GLN A 317 30.85 -26.03 -7.22
N GLU A 318 31.38 -27.21 -7.49
CA GLU A 318 32.55 -27.45 -8.33
C GLU A 318 32.11 -28.36 -9.50
N GLU A 319 32.88 -28.44 -10.59
CA GLU A 319 32.41 -28.99 -11.88
C GLU A 319 31.57 -30.27 -11.77
N ASN A 320 31.98 -31.24 -10.95
CA ASN A 320 31.23 -32.47 -10.74
C ASN A 320 30.86 -32.74 -9.26
N GLN A 321 31.17 -31.82 -8.35
CA GLN A 321 30.97 -32.01 -6.90
C GLN A 321 30.11 -30.89 -6.32
N LEU A 322 29.19 -31.29 -5.45
CA LEU A 322 28.28 -30.40 -4.77
C LEU A 322 28.39 -30.63 -3.27
N ARG A 323 28.75 -29.56 -2.56
CA ARG A 323 28.82 -29.54 -1.12
C ARG A 323 27.73 -28.63 -0.56
N ILE A 324 26.81 -29.21 0.20
CA ILE A 324 25.71 -28.50 0.84
C ILE A 324 25.83 -28.69 2.35
N SER A 325 25.89 -27.58 3.08
CA SER A 325 25.85 -27.59 4.55
C SER A 325 24.56 -26.92 5.00
N VAL A 326 23.79 -27.58 5.85
CA VAL A 326 22.50 -27.08 6.33
C VAL A 326 22.38 -27.28 7.82
N ARG A 327 21.64 -26.38 8.47
CA ARG A 327 21.34 -26.45 9.90
C ARG A 327 19.94 -25.94 10.19
N LEU A 328 19.27 -26.59 11.14
CA LEU A 328 17.97 -26.21 11.66
C LEU A 328 18.13 -25.61 13.05
N ILE A 329 17.57 -24.42 13.23
CA ILE A 329 17.73 -23.60 14.45
C ILE A 329 16.35 -23.40 15.08
N ASP A 330 16.26 -23.58 16.40
CA ASP A 330 15.08 -23.18 17.19
C ASP A 330 15.14 -21.67 17.45
N VAL A 331 14.07 -20.96 17.11
CA VAL A 331 14.05 -19.51 17.21
C VAL A 331 13.90 -19.02 18.65
N ALA A 332 13.23 -19.81 19.51
CA ALA A 332 12.96 -19.41 20.89
C ALA A 332 14.20 -19.54 21.79
N SER A 333 14.97 -20.62 21.65
CA SER A 333 16.19 -20.83 22.42
C SER A 333 17.46 -20.35 21.70
N GLY A 334 17.43 -20.23 20.37
CA GLY A 334 18.61 -20.01 19.55
C GLY A 334 19.46 -21.26 19.33
N ASP A 335 19.02 -22.43 19.82
CA ASP A 335 19.78 -23.66 19.73
C ASP A 335 19.77 -24.23 18.32
N GLN A 336 20.88 -24.82 17.93
CA GLN A 336 20.95 -25.66 16.74
C GLN A 336 20.34 -27.03 17.05
N LEU A 337 19.15 -27.30 16.48
CA LEU A 337 18.45 -28.57 16.64
C LEU A 337 19.13 -29.70 15.85
N TRP A 338 19.66 -29.36 14.68
CA TRP A 338 20.32 -30.29 13.76
C TRP A 338 21.26 -29.54 12.82
N ALA A 339 22.33 -30.20 12.39
CA ALA A 339 23.15 -29.75 11.28
C ALA A 339 23.79 -30.95 10.58
N ASP A 340 23.95 -30.85 9.26
CA ASP A 340 24.58 -31.88 8.46
C ASP A 340 25.31 -31.28 7.24
N LYS A 341 26.22 -32.07 6.68
CA LYS A 341 27.02 -31.73 5.51
C LYS A 341 26.96 -32.86 4.49
N TYR A 342 26.49 -32.52 3.30
CA TYR A 342 26.44 -33.39 2.14
C TYR A 342 27.57 -33.02 1.18
N ASP A 343 28.36 -34.00 0.79
CA ASP A 343 29.45 -33.87 -0.19
C ASP A 343 29.29 -35.02 -1.19
N ARG A 344 28.73 -34.71 -2.37
CA ARG A 344 28.31 -35.71 -3.37
C ARG A 344 28.51 -35.17 -4.78
N GLU A 345 28.46 -36.07 -5.76
CA GLU A 345 28.39 -35.68 -7.17
C GLU A 345 27.14 -34.82 -7.45
N ALA A 346 27.26 -33.83 -8.34
CA ALA A 346 26.20 -32.88 -8.66
C ALA A 346 24.89 -33.57 -9.12
N LYS A 347 25.00 -34.69 -9.86
CA LYS A 347 23.87 -35.52 -10.29
C LYS A 347 23.07 -36.16 -9.14
N GLN A 348 23.61 -36.20 -7.93
CA GLN A 348 22.93 -36.74 -6.73
C GLN A 348 22.16 -35.67 -5.95
N ILE A 349 21.95 -34.47 -6.51
CA ILE A 349 21.27 -33.36 -5.85
C ILE A 349 19.90 -33.75 -5.27
N PHE A 350 19.11 -34.56 -5.99
CA PHE A 350 17.80 -34.98 -5.52
C PHE A 350 17.86 -35.82 -4.25
N ALA A 351 18.85 -36.70 -4.14
CA ALA A 351 19.08 -37.49 -2.93
C ALA A 351 19.45 -36.61 -1.74
N ILE A 352 20.21 -35.52 -1.97
CA ILE A 352 20.52 -34.53 -0.93
C ILE A 352 19.23 -33.83 -0.48
N GLN A 353 18.39 -33.36 -1.40
CA GLN A 353 17.15 -32.68 -1.04
C GLN A 353 16.19 -33.58 -0.24
N THR A 354 16.06 -34.85 -0.64
CA THR A 354 15.27 -35.84 0.10
C THR A 354 15.85 -36.09 1.50
N ALA A 355 17.17 -36.20 1.63
CA ALA A 355 17.83 -36.37 2.92
C ALA A 355 17.64 -35.16 3.85
N VAL A 356 17.71 -33.94 3.31
CA VAL A 356 17.44 -32.71 4.08
C VAL A 356 15.98 -32.67 4.54
N ALA A 357 15.02 -32.94 3.66
CA ALA A 357 13.60 -32.97 4.02
C ALA A 357 13.30 -34.01 5.10
N GLN A 358 13.85 -35.23 4.98
CA GLN A 358 13.69 -36.29 5.98
C GLN A 358 14.32 -35.89 7.32
N SER A 359 15.49 -35.26 7.31
CA SER A 359 16.15 -34.80 8.54
C SER A 359 15.33 -33.73 9.28
N VAL A 360 14.67 -32.82 8.54
CA VAL A 360 13.73 -31.84 9.12
C VAL A 360 12.53 -32.55 9.75
N VAL A 361 11.93 -33.52 9.05
CA VAL A 361 10.80 -34.32 9.55
C VAL A 361 11.17 -35.05 10.84
N ASP A 362 12.32 -35.74 10.86
CA ASP A 362 12.77 -36.53 12.00
C ASP A 362 13.08 -35.64 13.21
N THR A 363 13.78 -34.51 12.98
CA THR A 363 14.16 -33.55 14.03
C THR A 363 12.93 -32.92 14.67
N LEU A 364 11.93 -32.56 13.86
CA LEU A 364 10.68 -31.95 14.33
C LEU A 364 9.63 -32.98 14.76
N ARG A 365 9.94 -34.28 14.66
CA ARG A 365 9.06 -35.41 15.00
C ARG A 365 7.72 -35.32 14.27
N ILE A 366 7.77 -34.98 12.99
CA ILE A 366 6.60 -34.83 12.14
C ILE A 366 6.19 -36.19 11.59
N LYS A 367 4.88 -36.45 11.53
CA LYS A 367 4.37 -37.66 10.90
C LYS A 367 4.31 -37.43 9.39
N LEU A 368 5.10 -38.18 8.64
CA LEU A 368 5.08 -38.17 7.18
C LEU A 368 4.06 -39.18 6.65
N LEU A 369 3.16 -38.74 5.79
CA LEU A 369 2.22 -39.61 5.09
C LEU A 369 2.94 -40.42 3.99
N ALA A 370 2.40 -41.59 3.64
CA ALA A 370 3.00 -42.43 2.61
C ALA A 370 3.08 -41.74 1.24
N THR A 371 2.04 -40.96 0.90
CA THR A 371 1.99 -40.14 -0.33
C THR A 371 3.02 -39.02 -0.31
N GLU A 372 3.21 -38.35 0.84
CA GLU A 372 4.23 -37.31 0.99
C GLU A 372 5.64 -37.89 0.85
N ARG A 373 5.90 -39.07 1.44
CA ARG A 373 7.18 -39.77 1.27
C ARG A 373 7.47 -40.06 -0.21
N GLN A 374 6.49 -40.59 -0.94
CA GLN A 374 6.65 -40.87 -2.37
C GLN A 374 7.03 -39.60 -3.15
N VAL A 375 6.31 -38.50 -2.93
CA VAL A 375 6.60 -37.21 -3.59
C VAL A 375 7.98 -36.66 -3.20
N LEU A 376 8.43 -36.84 -1.95
CA LEU A 376 9.76 -36.44 -1.53
C LEU A 376 10.89 -37.27 -2.18
N GLU A 377 10.61 -38.51 -2.55
CA GLU A 377 11.56 -39.41 -3.22
C GLU A 377 11.56 -39.24 -4.75
N GLU A 378 10.52 -38.62 -5.32
CA GLU A 378 10.42 -38.35 -6.75
C GLU A 378 11.56 -37.44 -7.24
N LYS A 379 12.13 -37.84 -8.38
CA LYS A 379 13.10 -37.06 -9.13
C LYS A 379 12.39 -36.33 -10.26
N PRO A 380 12.53 -35.00 -10.36
CA PRO A 380 11.86 -34.23 -11.40
C PRO A 380 12.49 -34.42 -12.79
N THR A 381 13.76 -34.82 -12.87
CA THR A 381 14.50 -35.13 -14.10
C THR A 381 15.73 -36.00 -13.76
N GLU A 382 16.28 -36.70 -14.76
CA GLU A 382 17.59 -37.37 -14.66
C GLU A 382 18.72 -36.54 -15.32
N ASP A 383 18.39 -35.40 -15.94
CA ASP A 383 19.33 -34.51 -16.62
C ASP A 383 19.69 -33.32 -15.72
N PHE A 384 20.93 -33.30 -15.25
CA PHE A 384 21.41 -32.28 -14.31
C PHE A 384 21.46 -30.88 -14.93
N GLU A 385 21.81 -30.74 -16.20
CA GLU A 385 21.85 -29.43 -16.84
C GLU A 385 20.43 -28.91 -17.14
N ALA A 386 19.48 -29.78 -17.46
CA ALA A 386 18.06 -29.41 -17.54
C ALA A 386 17.57 -28.91 -16.17
N TYR A 387 17.96 -29.59 -15.10
CA TYR A 387 17.69 -29.16 -13.73
C TYR A 387 18.33 -27.81 -13.39
N SER A 388 19.60 -27.59 -13.75
CA SER A 388 20.27 -26.30 -13.52
C SER A 388 19.58 -25.14 -14.24
N LEU A 389 19.11 -25.35 -15.48
CA LEU A 389 18.32 -24.35 -16.22
C LEU A 389 16.96 -24.09 -15.56
N PHE A 390 16.32 -25.14 -15.04
CA PHE A 390 15.08 -25.02 -14.27
C PHE A 390 15.28 -24.16 -13.01
N LEU A 391 16.34 -24.40 -12.24
CA LEU A 391 16.67 -23.60 -11.06
C LEU A 391 16.90 -22.12 -11.41
N GLU A 392 17.59 -21.84 -12.52
CA GLU A 392 17.76 -20.47 -13.00
C GLU A 392 16.41 -19.82 -13.35
N GLY A 393 15.50 -20.56 -13.98
CA GLY A 393 14.14 -20.10 -14.27
C GLY A 393 13.32 -19.74 -13.03
N LEU A 394 13.45 -20.53 -11.95
CA LEU A 394 12.79 -20.25 -10.67
C LEU A 394 13.25 -18.91 -10.06
N VAL A 395 14.54 -18.59 -10.16
CA VAL A 395 15.09 -17.31 -9.68
C VAL A 395 14.42 -16.13 -10.39
N TYR A 396 14.27 -16.21 -11.72
CA TYR A 396 13.63 -15.18 -12.51
C TYR A 396 12.13 -15.03 -12.18
N LEU A 397 11.40 -16.14 -12.02
CA LEU A 397 9.99 -16.10 -11.63
C LEU A 397 9.75 -15.38 -10.30
N ASN A 398 10.68 -15.49 -9.35
CA ASN A 398 10.55 -14.87 -8.02
C ASN A 398 10.73 -13.34 -8.01
N ARG A 399 11.27 -12.75 -9.08
CA ARG A 399 11.52 -11.30 -9.16
C ARG A 399 10.34 -10.50 -9.75
N VAL A 400 9.37 -11.18 -10.38
CA VAL A 400 8.09 -10.62 -10.83
C VAL A 400 8.25 -9.32 -11.63
N SER A 401 9.07 -9.34 -12.69
CA SER A 401 9.21 -8.24 -13.65
C SER A 401 9.05 -8.73 -15.09
N CYS A 402 8.71 -7.84 -16.02
CA CYS A 402 8.56 -8.21 -17.43
C CYS A 402 9.85 -8.68 -18.07
N ALA A 403 10.99 -8.09 -17.69
CA ALA A 403 12.29 -8.51 -18.17
C ALA A 403 12.66 -9.90 -17.61
N ASP A 404 12.41 -10.13 -16.31
CA ASP A 404 12.66 -11.44 -15.69
C ASP A 404 11.71 -12.51 -16.25
N ALA A 405 10.46 -12.17 -16.58
CA ALA A 405 9.53 -13.08 -17.23
C ALA A 405 10.08 -13.59 -18.59
N ASP A 406 10.68 -12.70 -19.40
CA ASP A 406 11.30 -13.08 -20.68
C ASP A 406 12.53 -13.98 -20.48
N GLN A 407 13.34 -13.71 -19.46
CA GLN A 407 14.46 -14.58 -19.10
C GLN A 407 13.97 -15.95 -18.62
N ALA A 408 12.94 -15.99 -17.75
CA ALA A 408 12.32 -17.22 -17.26
C ALA A 408 11.81 -18.08 -18.43
N ILE A 409 11.07 -17.49 -19.38
CA ILE A 409 10.60 -18.18 -20.60
C ILE A 409 11.78 -18.80 -21.34
N THR A 410 12.85 -18.03 -21.57
CA THR A 410 14.01 -18.47 -22.34
C THR A 410 14.69 -19.67 -21.68
N VAL A 411 14.91 -19.63 -20.36
CA VAL A 411 15.62 -20.72 -19.66
C VAL A 411 14.73 -21.95 -19.47
N PHE A 412 13.42 -21.79 -19.20
CA PHE A 412 12.51 -22.94 -19.14
C PHE A 412 12.33 -23.62 -20.49
N GLN A 413 12.28 -22.87 -21.60
CA GLN A 413 12.26 -23.47 -22.94
C GLN A 413 13.51 -24.33 -23.19
N LYS A 414 14.69 -23.87 -22.77
CA LYS A 414 15.93 -24.67 -22.84
C LYS A 414 15.85 -25.91 -21.96
N ALA A 415 15.31 -25.80 -20.74
CA ALA A 415 15.12 -26.93 -19.84
C ALA A 415 14.20 -28.00 -20.44
N THR A 416 13.03 -27.60 -20.97
CA THR A 416 12.06 -28.51 -21.60
C THR A 416 12.54 -29.08 -22.93
N ALA A 417 13.40 -28.35 -23.66
CA ALA A 417 14.02 -28.86 -24.89
C ALA A 417 15.10 -29.91 -24.60
N ARG A 418 15.78 -29.80 -23.45
CA ARG A 418 16.80 -30.75 -23.02
C ARG A 418 16.18 -32.02 -22.42
N ASP A 419 15.14 -31.87 -21.62
CA ASP A 419 14.34 -32.99 -21.11
C ASP A 419 12.84 -32.76 -21.34
N ALA A 420 12.31 -33.40 -22.39
CA ALA A 420 10.91 -33.32 -22.76
C ALA A 420 9.96 -34.03 -21.76
N LYS A 421 10.49 -34.78 -20.78
CA LYS A 421 9.69 -35.42 -19.72
C LYS A 421 9.69 -34.63 -18.41
N PHE A 422 10.37 -33.48 -18.37
CA PHE A 422 10.49 -32.65 -17.18
C PHE A 422 9.21 -31.83 -16.92
N ALA A 423 8.17 -32.49 -16.40
CA ALA A 423 6.85 -31.91 -16.19
C ALA A 423 6.85 -30.59 -15.39
N THR A 424 7.64 -30.50 -14.31
CA THR A 424 7.74 -29.29 -13.48
C THR A 424 8.35 -28.10 -14.23
N ALA A 425 9.24 -28.33 -15.20
CA ALA A 425 9.78 -27.25 -16.04
C ALA A 425 8.71 -26.67 -16.98
N PHE A 426 7.79 -27.50 -17.48
CA PHE A 426 6.63 -27.02 -18.22
C PHE A 426 5.69 -26.17 -17.34
N VAL A 427 5.51 -26.52 -16.06
CA VAL A 427 4.78 -25.66 -15.11
C VAL A 427 5.49 -24.31 -14.91
N GLY A 428 6.81 -24.32 -14.76
CA GLY A 428 7.62 -23.10 -14.70
C GLY A 428 7.43 -22.21 -15.93
N LEU A 429 7.45 -22.81 -17.13
CA LEU A 429 7.19 -22.13 -18.39
C LEU A 429 5.78 -21.54 -18.46
N ALA A 430 4.76 -22.30 -18.06
CA ALA A 430 3.39 -21.82 -17.98
C ALA A 430 3.24 -20.61 -17.05
N ARG A 431 3.84 -20.67 -15.85
CA ARG A 431 3.84 -19.55 -14.89
C ARG A 431 4.51 -18.31 -15.46
N ALA A 432 5.59 -18.46 -16.23
CA ALA A 432 6.25 -17.33 -16.89
C ALA A 432 5.35 -16.68 -17.95
N TYR A 433 4.61 -17.47 -18.73
CA TYR A 433 3.61 -16.95 -19.66
C TYR A 433 2.43 -16.27 -18.95
N ILE A 434 1.93 -16.85 -17.85
CA ILE A 434 0.87 -16.23 -17.03
C ILE A 434 1.33 -14.86 -16.49
N LEU A 435 2.59 -14.76 -16.07
CA LEU A 435 3.16 -13.49 -15.61
C LEU A 435 3.16 -12.43 -16.74
N LYS A 436 3.50 -12.82 -17.98
CA LYS A 436 3.42 -11.93 -19.15
C LYS A 436 1.99 -11.46 -19.44
N GLU A 437 1.03 -12.40 -19.37
CA GLU A 437 -0.39 -12.11 -19.60
C GLU A 437 -0.95 -11.17 -18.54
N LYS A 438 -0.65 -11.41 -17.26
CA LYS A 438 -1.23 -10.62 -16.16
C LYS A 438 -0.61 -9.23 -16.00
N PHE A 439 0.69 -9.07 -16.22
CA PHE A 439 1.42 -7.87 -15.78
C PHE A 439 2.19 -7.10 -16.86
N CYS A 440 2.35 -7.64 -18.08
CA CYS A 440 3.25 -7.04 -19.07
C CYS A 440 2.54 -6.62 -20.35
N MET A 441 2.00 -7.59 -21.09
CA MET A 441 1.41 -7.37 -22.41
C MET A 441 0.24 -8.35 -22.60
N PRO A 442 -0.90 -8.14 -21.91
CA PRO A 442 -2.09 -8.96 -22.10
C PRO A 442 -2.52 -8.98 -23.57
N GLY A 443 -3.07 -10.10 -24.03
CA GLY A 443 -3.67 -10.22 -25.36
C GLY A 443 -2.70 -10.50 -26.53
N GLN A 444 -1.46 -10.94 -26.26
CA GLN A 444 -0.53 -11.45 -27.30
C GLN A 444 -0.52 -12.98 -27.42
N GLY A 445 -1.57 -13.64 -26.91
CA GLY A 445 -1.71 -15.09 -26.91
C GLY A 445 -0.81 -15.82 -25.91
N TRP A 446 -0.41 -15.13 -24.83
CA TRP A 446 0.34 -15.77 -23.75
C TRP A 446 -0.52 -16.78 -22.98
N ASP A 447 -1.83 -16.56 -22.89
CA ASP A 447 -2.78 -17.51 -22.31
C ASP A 447 -2.81 -18.85 -23.05
N GLN A 448 -2.73 -18.83 -24.40
CA GLN A 448 -2.69 -20.07 -25.18
C GLN A 448 -1.36 -20.79 -25.00
N LYS A 449 -0.24 -20.07 -25.01
CA LYS A 449 1.09 -20.66 -24.73
C LYS A 449 1.15 -21.26 -23.32
N ALA A 450 0.59 -20.56 -22.34
CA ALA A 450 0.46 -21.06 -20.98
C ALA A 450 -0.40 -22.34 -20.92
N SER A 451 -1.54 -22.35 -21.62
CA SER A 451 -2.42 -23.53 -21.70
C SER A 451 -1.68 -24.74 -22.26
N VAL A 452 -0.95 -24.57 -23.37
CA VAL A 452 -0.16 -25.65 -23.99
C VAL A 452 0.90 -26.20 -23.01
N ALA A 453 1.61 -25.32 -22.31
CA ALA A 453 2.61 -25.74 -21.34
C ALA A 453 1.99 -26.45 -20.11
N VAL A 454 0.84 -25.98 -19.62
CA VAL A 454 0.10 -26.66 -18.53
C VAL A 454 -0.35 -28.05 -18.95
N GLU A 455 -0.98 -28.19 -20.12
CA GLU A 455 -1.46 -29.50 -20.58
C GLU A 455 -0.30 -30.45 -20.85
N ALA A 456 0.82 -29.98 -21.40
CA ALA A 456 2.05 -30.78 -21.51
C ALA A 456 2.56 -31.28 -20.14
N ALA A 457 2.51 -30.44 -19.10
CA ALA A 457 2.87 -30.86 -17.75
C ALA A 457 1.92 -31.93 -17.18
N LEU A 458 0.61 -31.75 -17.38
CA LEU A 458 -0.42 -32.67 -16.88
C LEU A 458 -0.45 -34.00 -17.63
N ASP A 459 -0.12 -34.00 -18.93
CA ASP A 459 0.04 -35.23 -19.71
C ASP A 459 1.20 -36.08 -19.20
N LEU A 460 2.27 -35.43 -18.72
CA LEU A 460 3.44 -36.10 -18.13
C LEU A 460 3.19 -36.53 -16.67
N ASN A 461 2.56 -35.67 -15.86
CA ASN A 461 2.28 -35.94 -14.45
C ASN A 461 0.97 -35.28 -14.00
N ARG A 462 -0.07 -36.12 -13.85
CA ARG A 462 -1.43 -35.70 -13.44
C ARG A 462 -1.57 -35.37 -11.96
N SER A 463 -0.53 -35.61 -11.16
CA SER A 463 -0.51 -35.32 -9.72
C SER A 463 0.22 -34.03 -9.36
N LEU A 464 0.56 -33.17 -10.33
CA LEU A 464 1.23 -31.88 -10.08
C LEU A 464 0.23 -30.79 -9.63
N PRO A 465 0.20 -30.39 -8.35
CA PRO A 465 -0.74 -29.38 -7.87
C PRO A 465 -0.47 -27.99 -8.49
N GLU A 466 0.79 -27.62 -8.71
CA GLU A 466 1.15 -26.35 -9.31
C GLU A 466 0.66 -26.23 -10.77
N ALA A 467 0.50 -27.35 -11.50
CA ALA A 467 -0.05 -27.35 -12.85
C ALA A 467 -1.56 -27.00 -12.85
N TYR A 468 -2.33 -27.58 -11.93
CA TYR A 468 -3.74 -27.22 -11.76
C TYR A 468 -3.90 -25.78 -11.26
N ALA A 469 -3.05 -25.32 -10.35
CA ALA A 469 -3.08 -23.93 -9.91
C ALA A 469 -2.83 -22.95 -11.07
N ALA A 470 -1.86 -23.27 -11.95
CA ALA A 470 -1.60 -22.50 -13.17
C ALA A 470 -2.76 -22.58 -14.17
N ARG A 471 -3.45 -23.72 -14.29
CA ARG A 471 -4.64 -23.83 -15.14
C ARG A 471 -5.80 -22.97 -14.64
N GLY A 472 -6.02 -22.95 -13.32
CA GLY A 472 -6.99 -22.07 -12.69
C GLY A 472 -6.68 -20.59 -12.92
N ASP A 473 -5.40 -20.21 -12.84
CA ASP A 473 -4.93 -18.86 -13.17
C ASP A 473 -5.22 -18.45 -14.61
N ILE A 474 -5.16 -19.38 -15.57
CA ILE A 474 -5.48 -19.12 -16.99
C ILE A 474 -6.99 -19.04 -17.20
N ALA A 475 -7.78 -19.86 -16.50
CA ALA A 475 -9.23 -19.84 -16.62
C ALA A 475 -9.85 -18.51 -16.18
N TYR A 476 -9.28 -17.86 -15.16
CA TYR A 476 -9.81 -16.62 -14.61
C TYR A 476 -9.08 -15.35 -15.10
N ILE A 477 -9.14 -15.10 -16.40
CA ILE A 477 -8.59 -13.90 -17.07
C ILE A 477 -9.63 -13.30 -18.05
N PRO A 478 -9.48 -12.03 -18.47
CA PRO A 478 -10.41 -11.40 -19.42
C PRO A 478 -10.57 -12.20 -20.73
N ALA A 479 -9.46 -12.73 -21.28
CA ALA A 479 -9.46 -13.51 -22.52
C ALA A 479 -10.25 -14.84 -22.44
N ARG A 480 -10.55 -15.31 -21.22
CA ARG A 480 -11.38 -16.50 -20.95
C ARG A 480 -12.73 -16.13 -20.32
N HIS A 481 -13.13 -14.86 -20.41
CA HIS A 481 -14.38 -14.34 -19.89
C HIS A 481 -14.59 -14.61 -18.40
N TRP A 482 -13.50 -14.59 -17.61
CA TRP A 482 -13.54 -14.76 -16.16
C TRP A 482 -14.25 -16.06 -15.73
N ASP A 483 -13.87 -17.21 -16.29
CA ASP A 483 -14.48 -18.52 -15.99
C ASP A 483 -14.16 -18.97 -14.55
N ALA A 484 -14.99 -18.49 -13.61
CA ALA A 484 -14.87 -18.77 -12.19
C ALA A 484 -15.06 -20.26 -11.88
N ALA A 485 -15.93 -20.97 -12.61
CA ALA A 485 -16.24 -22.37 -12.33
C ALA A 485 -15.03 -23.26 -12.63
N SER A 486 -14.41 -23.10 -13.81
CA SER A 486 -13.21 -23.85 -14.16
C SER A 486 -12.04 -23.50 -13.23
N ALA A 487 -11.88 -22.22 -12.89
CA ALA A 487 -10.79 -21.77 -12.04
C ALA A 487 -10.89 -22.33 -10.61
N VAL A 488 -12.07 -22.23 -9.98
CA VAL A 488 -12.30 -22.78 -8.63
C VAL A 488 -12.12 -24.30 -8.60
N ARG A 489 -12.59 -25.02 -9.63
CA ARG A 489 -12.39 -26.47 -9.73
C ARG A 489 -10.91 -26.84 -9.71
N ASP A 490 -10.10 -26.20 -10.55
CA ASP A 490 -8.68 -26.52 -10.65
C ASP A 490 -7.89 -26.08 -9.41
N TRP A 491 -8.19 -24.92 -8.81
CA TRP A 491 -7.55 -24.51 -7.56
C TRP A 491 -7.92 -25.41 -6.38
N ARG A 492 -9.18 -25.85 -6.26
CA ARG A 492 -9.58 -26.83 -5.24
C ARG A 492 -8.92 -28.18 -5.46
N HIS A 493 -8.79 -28.62 -6.70
CA HIS A 493 -8.07 -29.85 -7.00
C HIS A 493 -6.58 -29.73 -6.63
N ALA A 494 -5.93 -28.60 -6.93
CA ALA A 494 -4.58 -28.32 -6.48
C ALA A 494 -4.45 -28.39 -4.95
N LEU A 495 -5.42 -27.86 -4.19
CA LEU A 495 -5.46 -27.95 -2.74
C LEU A 495 -5.75 -29.36 -2.22
N SER A 496 -6.48 -30.19 -2.97
CA SER A 496 -6.69 -31.60 -2.61
C SER A 496 -5.40 -32.43 -2.71
N LEU A 497 -4.49 -32.03 -3.62
CA LEU A 497 -3.18 -32.64 -3.78
C LEU A 497 -2.14 -32.03 -2.82
N LYS A 498 -2.21 -30.72 -2.56
CA LYS A 498 -1.32 -29.98 -1.67
C LYS A 498 -2.09 -28.93 -0.86
N PRO A 499 -2.54 -29.26 0.38
CA PRO A 499 -3.42 -28.39 1.18
C PRO A 499 -2.87 -26.99 1.47
N ASN A 500 -1.54 -26.87 1.60
CA ASN A 500 -0.87 -25.61 1.94
C ASN A 500 -0.24 -24.93 0.70
N LEU A 501 -0.91 -24.97 -0.47
CA LEU A 501 -0.42 -24.30 -1.67
C LEU A 501 -0.87 -22.81 -1.70
N PRO A 502 0.05 -21.83 -1.60
CA PRO A 502 -0.33 -20.41 -1.56
C PRO A 502 -1.02 -19.95 -2.85
N ALA A 503 -0.48 -20.34 -4.02
CA ALA A 503 -1.01 -19.93 -5.33
C ALA A 503 -2.50 -20.27 -5.50
N ALA A 504 -2.93 -21.46 -5.07
CA ALA A 504 -4.33 -21.87 -5.16
C ALA A 504 -5.24 -21.14 -4.16
N ASN A 505 -4.79 -20.94 -2.92
CA ASN A 505 -5.55 -20.17 -1.94
C ASN A 505 -5.67 -18.68 -2.34
N GLU A 506 -4.60 -18.09 -2.90
CA GLU A 506 -4.63 -16.72 -3.44
C GLU A 506 -5.63 -16.59 -4.60
N GLY A 507 -5.62 -17.54 -5.53
CA GLY A 507 -6.59 -17.61 -6.63
C GLY A 507 -8.03 -17.72 -6.15
N LEU A 508 -8.30 -18.58 -5.17
CA LEU A 508 -9.61 -18.74 -4.55
C LEU A 508 -10.06 -17.47 -3.81
N ALA A 509 -9.17 -16.85 -3.03
CA ALA A 509 -9.47 -15.59 -2.36
C ALA A 509 -9.83 -14.48 -3.37
N PHE A 510 -9.10 -14.44 -4.49
CA PHE A 510 -9.33 -13.49 -5.56
C PHE A 510 -10.69 -13.68 -6.25
N VAL A 511 -10.99 -14.88 -6.78
CA VAL A 511 -12.25 -15.15 -7.49
C VAL A 511 -13.47 -14.99 -6.58
N PHE A 512 -13.40 -15.48 -5.33
CA PHE A 512 -14.52 -15.37 -4.41
C PHE A 512 -14.83 -13.92 -4.02
N SER A 513 -13.81 -13.04 -3.95
CA SER A 513 -14.02 -11.61 -3.72
C SER A 513 -14.76 -10.93 -4.88
N HIS A 514 -14.57 -11.40 -6.11
CA HIS A 514 -15.21 -10.86 -7.33
C HIS A 514 -16.60 -11.42 -7.56
N CYS A 515 -16.81 -12.69 -7.19
CA CYS A 515 -18.09 -13.38 -7.27
C CYS A 515 -18.98 -13.12 -6.06
N GLY A 516 -18.59 -12.29 -5.09
CA GLY A 516 -19.41 -11.99 -3.92
C GLY A 516 -19.54 -13.13 -2.90
N LEU A 517 -18.68 -14.15 -2.95
CA LEU A 517 -18.56 -15.19 -1.93
C LEU A 517 -17.57 -14.74 -0.85
N LEU A 518 -17.92 -13.63 -0.19
CA LEU A 518 -16.95 -12.83 0.58
C LEU A 518 -16.39 -13.55 1.81
N GLU A 519 -17.16 -14.43 2.46
CA GLU A 519 -16.66 -15.22 3.59
C GLU A 519 -15.62 -16.26 3.15
N GLU A 520 -15.87 -16.96 2.04
CA GLU A 520 -14.88 -17.88 1.46
C GLU A 520 -13.60 -17.15 1.04
N ALA A 521 -13.75 -15.94 0.48
CA ALA A 521 -12.61 -15.09 0.14
C ALA A 521 -11.75 -14.74 1.37
N VAL A 522 -12.39 -14.40 2.49
CA VAL A 522 -11.72 -14.12 3.77
C VAL A 522 -10.99 -15.37 4.27
N ASN A 523 -11.64 -16.54 4.26
CA ASN A 523 -11.08 -17.80 4.75
C ASN A 523 -9.81 -18.18 3.99
N HIS A 524 -9.85 -18.15 2.65
CA HIS A 524 -8.69 -18.48 1.82
C HIS A 524 -7.56 -17.44 1.95
N ALA A 525 -7.87 -16.15 2.03
CA ALA A 525 -6.85 -15.13 2.26
C ALA A 525 -6.18 -15.30 3.63
N GLN A 526 -6.95 -15.62 4.68
CA GLN A 526 -6.43 -15.90 6.02
C GLN A 526 -5.57 -17.16 6.06
N ALA A 527 -5.91 -18.20 5.30
CA ALA A 527 -5.10 -19.41 5.19
C ALA A 527 -3.68 -19.09 4.67
N VAL A 528 -3.57 -18.21 3.66
CA VAL A 528 -2.27 -17.74 3.16
C VAL A 528 -1.55 -16.93 4.23
N LEU A 529 -2.23 -15.99 4.90
CA LEU A 529 -1.61 -15.12 5.91
C LEU A 529 -1.20 -15.86 7.19
N ALA A 530 -1.82 -17.00 7.49
CA ALA A 530 -1.41 -17.87 8.59
C ALA A 530 -0.01 -18.50 8.32
N VAL A 531 0.29 -18.79 7.05
CA VAL A 531 1.61 -19.21 6.60
C VAL A 531 2.51 -17.99 6.46
N ASP A 532 2.18 -17.02 5.61
CA ASP A 532 2.99 -15.82 5.36
C ASP A 532 2.24 -14.53 5.76
N PRO A 533 2.48 -13.99 6.97
CA PRO A 533 1.82 -12.79 7.45
C PRO A 533 2.13 -11.52 6.63
N GLN A 534 3.15 -11.55 5.78
CA GLN A 534 3.57 -10.43 4.95
C GLN A 534 3.22 -10.60 3.47
N ASN A 535 2.43 -11.64 3.14
CA ASN A 535 1.96 -11.83 1.78
C ASN A 535 1.02 -10.69 1.37
N ASN A 536 1.50 -9.87 0.45
CA ASN A 536 0.78 -8.68 0.05
C ASN A 536 -0.45 -8.97 -0.81
N PHE A 537 -0.46 -10.02 -1.63
CA PHE A 537 -1.62 -10.41 -2.44
C PHE A 537 -2.76 -10.90 -1.54
N ALA A 538 -2.46 -11.77 -0.58
CA ALA A 538 -3.43 -12.23 0.40
C ALA A 538 -3.99 -11.09 1.25
N MET A 539 -3.14 -10.14 1.69
CA MET A 539 -3.62 -8.91 2.35
C MET A 539 -4.53 -8.08 1.44
N ALA A 540 -4.23 -7.98 0.14
CA ALA A 540 -5.06 -7.25 -0.80
C ALA A 540 -6.46 -7.89 -0.91
N TYR A 541 -6.52 -9.22 -1.09
CA TYR A 541 -7.77 -9.96 -1.23
C TYR A 541 -8.59 -9.96 0.06
N LEU A 542 -7.95 -10.11 1.22
CA LEU A 542 -8.60 -9.96 2.52
C LEU A 542 -9.21 -8.56 2.67
N GLY A 543 -8.42 -7.52 2.39
CA GLY A 543 -8.89 -6.14 2.46
C GLY A 543 -10.04 -5.86 1.49
N LEU A 544 -9.99 -6.39 0.27
CA LEU A 544 -11.07 -6.25 -0.71
C LEU A 544 -12.35 -6.94 -0.25
N ALA A 545 -12.26 -8.18 0.25
CA ALA A 545 -13.40 -8.91 0.76
C ALA A 545 -14.04 -8.18 1.96
N LEU A 546 -13.24 -7.71 2.92
CA LEU A 546 -13.71 -6.91 4.06
C LEU A 546 -14.37 -5.60 3.61
N LYS A 547 -13.78 -4.89 2.64
CA LYS A 547 -14.36 -3.67 2.06
C LYS A 547 -15.71 -3.96 1.41
N TYR A 548 -15.83 -5.05 0.65
CA TYR A 548 -17.09 -5.45 0.02
C TYR A 548 -18.16 -5.90 1.03
N GLN A 549 -17.75 -6.37 2.21
CA GLN A 549 -18.64 -6.60 3.35
C GLN A 549 -19.04 -5.31 4.10
N GLY A 550 -18.54 -4.14 3.70
CA GLY A 550 -18.74 -2.87 4.41
C GLY A 550 -17.90 -2.71 5.68
N LYS A 551 -16.96 -3.62 5.95
CA LYS A 551 -16.04 -3.58 7.10
C LYS A 551 -14.83 -2.68 6.82
N TYR A 552 -15.07 -1.40 6.56
CA TYR A 552 -14.05 -0.47 6.07
C TYR A 552 -12.89 -0.24 7.05
N SER A 553 -13.15 -0.26 8.36
CA SER A 553 -12.11 -0.12 9.40
C SER A 553 -11.14 -1.30 9.38
N ASP A 554 -11.66 -2.52 9.31
CA ASP A 554 -10.84 -3.74 9.26
C ASP A 554 -10.07 -3.82 7.94
N ALA A 555 -10.73 -3.51 6.83
CA ALA A 555 -10.10 -3.42 5.51
C ALA A 555 -8.94 -2.40 5.51
N PHE A 556 -9.17 -1.20 6.05
CA PHE A 556 -8.14 -0.16 6.20
C PHE A 556 -6.94 -0.66 7.00
N ALA A 557 -7.18 -1.33 8.13
CA ALA A 557 -6.12 -1.89 8.96
C ALA A 557 -5.27 -2.93 8.23
N VAL A 558 -5.88 -3.73 7.34
CA VAL A 558 -5.17 -4.70 6.50
C VAL A 558 -4.35 -3.99 5.41
N PHE A 559 -4.96 -3.10 4.62
CA PHE A 559 -4.26 -2.37 3.54
C PHE A 559 -3.09 -1.51 4.07
N LYS A 560 -3.18 -1.01 5.30
CA LYS A 560 -2.10 -0.23 5.93
C LYS A 560 -0.85 -1.07 6.23
N LYS A 561 -0.98 -2.39 6.43
CA LYS A 561 0.14 -3.31 6.69
C LYS A 561 0.95 -3.67 5.44
N GLN A 562 0.37 -3.51 4.25
CA GLN A 562 1.07 -3.78 3.00
C GLN A 562 2.22 -2.80 2.78
N THR A 563 3.27 -3.28 2.13
CA THR A 563 4.42 -2.47 1.72
C THR A 563 4.01 -1.35 0.75
N GLU A 564 4.61 -0.16 0.88
CA GLU A 564 4.25 1.00 0.05
C GLU A 564 4.60 0.84 -1.43
N ASP A 565 5.55 -0.04 -1.78
CA ASP A 565 6.08 -0.24 -3.14
C ASP A 565 5.14 -0.96 -4.10
N LEU A 566 4.04 -1.55 -3.60
CA LEU A 566 3.09 -2.24 -4.45
C LEU A 566 2.21 -1.26 -5.23
N VAL A 567 2.57 -1.13 -6.51
CA VAL A 567 1.85 -0.47 -7.60
C VAL A 567 0.33 -0.63 -7.48
N ALA A 568 -0.37 0.49 -7.69
CA ALA A 568 -1.82 0.80 -7.80
C ALA A 568 -2.86 -0.18 -7.26
N TRP A 569 -2.79 -1.45 -7.64
CA TRP A 569 -3.94 -2.34 -7.66
C TRP A 569 -4.27 -2.95 -6.29
N GLY A 570 -3.25 -3.34 -5.51
CA GLY A 570 -3.47 -4.05 -4.25
C GLY A 570 -3.71 -3.16 -3.03
N ARG A 571 -3.33 -1.87 -3.09
CA ARG A 571 -3.31 -0.97 -1.92
C ARG A 571 -3.89 0.42 -2.16
N GLY A 572 -3.51 1.11 -3.24
CA GLY A 572 -3.79 2.55 -3.41
C GLY A 572 -5.28 2.89 -3.45
N TRP A 573 -6.02 2.33 -4.41
CA TRP A 573 -7.43 2.65 -4.61
C TRP A 573 -8.33 2.06 -3.51
N PRO A 574 -8.12 0.82 -3.00
CA PRO A 574 -8.97 0.29 -1.94
C PRO A 574 -8.78 1.06 -0.64
N LEU A 575 -7.54 1.48 -0.33
CA LEU A 575 -7.24 2.30 0.84
C LEU A 575 -7.92 3.67 0.74
N GLY A 576 -7.85 4.33 -0.43
CA GLY A 576 -8.56 5.58 -0.69
C GLY A 576 -10.08 5.46 -0.52
N ILE A 577 -10.68 4.37 -1.00
CA ILE A 577 -12.10 4.08 -0.80
C ILE A 577 -12.44 3.83 0.68
N CYS A 578 -11.63 3.05 1.40
CA CYS A 578 -11.85 2.82 2.83
C CYS A 578 -11.79 4.14 3.61
N LEU A 579 -10.79 4.97 3.35
CA LEU A 579 -10.66 6.31 3.95
C LEU A 579 -11.89 7.20 3.64
N PHE A 580 -12.42 7.13 2.42
CA PHE A 580 -13.64 7.84 2.05
C PHE A 580 -14.85 7.41 2.88
N TYR A 581 -15.12 6.11 3.00
CA TYR A 581 -16.23 5.60 3.83
C TYR A 581 -16.02 5.81 5.33
N LEU A 582 -14.76 5.91 5.79
CA LEU A 582 -14.41 6.29 7.16
C LEU A 582 -14.47 7.81 7.41
N HIS A 583 -14.98 8.59 6.44
CA HIS A 583 -15.11 10.04 6.49
C HIS A 583 -13.77 10.80 6.60
N GLN A 584 -12.68 10.18 6.18
CA GLN A 584 -11.33 10.74 6.12
C GLN A 584 -10.98 11.16 4.68
N THR A 585 -11.87 11.93 4.04
CA THR A 585 -11.78 12.32 2.62
C THR A 585 -10.48 13.03 2.25
N ASN A 586 -9.91 13.84 3.15
CA ASN A 586 -8.62 14.51 2.91
C ASN A 586 -7.47 13.52 2.86
N GLU A 587 -7.46 12.54 3.76
CA GLU A 587 -6.45 11.47 3.76
C GLU A 587 -6.62 10.57 2.54
N ALA A 588 -7.87 10.28 2.15
CA ALA A 588 -8.17 9.56 0.91
C ALA A 588 -7.55 10.28 -0.29
N ALA A 589 -7.77 11.59 -0.43
CA ALA A 589 -7.18 12.38 -1.51
C ALA A 589 -5.65 12.38 -1.47
N ALA A 590 -5.04 12.54 -0.28
CA ALA A 590 -3.58 12.55 -0.13
C ALA A 590 -2.94 11.21 -0.54
N VAL A 591 -3.54 10.08 -0.17
CA VAL A 591 -3.08 8.74 -0.58
C VAL A 591 -3.13 8.60 -2.11
N LEU A 592 -4.22 9.03 -2.75
CA LEU A 592 -4.36 8.96 -4.21
C LEU A 592 -3.34 9.86 -4.92
N GLU A 593 -3.14 11.09 -4.46
CA GLU A 593 -2.18 12.03 -5.05
C GLU A 593 -0.73 11.56 -4.90
N LYS A 594 -0.36 10.99 -3.74
CA LYS A 594 0.97 10.35 -3.56
C LYS A 594 1.23 9.30 -4.64
N TYR A 595 0.22 8.51 -4.98
CA TYR A 595 0.34 7.51 -6.04
C TYR A 595 0.41 8.12 -7.44
N LEU A 596 -0.49 9.06 -7.75
CA LEU A 596 -0.54 9.74 -9.06
C LEU A 596 0.74 10.53 -9.38
N ALA A 597 1.49 10.96 -8.37
CA ALA A 597 2.78 11.63 -8.52
C ALA A 597 3.92 10.70 -8.99
N THR A 598 3.72 9.38 -8.99
CA THR A 598 4.72 8.42 -9.49
C THR A 598 4.66 8.28 -11.02
N PRO A 599 5.78 7.95 -11.70
CA PRO A 599 5.79 7.75 -13.15
C PRO A 599 4.80 6.66 -13.63
N THR A 600 4.67 5.57 -12.86
CA THR A 600 3.75 4.46 -13.15
C THR A 600 2.30 4.75 -12.73
N GLY A 601 2.10 5.74 -11.86
CA GLY A 601 0.79 6.11 -11.33
C GLY A 601 0.10 7.24 -12.06
N THR A 602 0.79 7.99 -12.92
CA THR A 602 0.24 9.17 -13.60
C THR A 602 -1.04 8.84 -14.37
N ASN A 603 -2.15 9.47 -13.95
CA ASN A 603 -3.50 9.24 -14.48
C ASN A 603 -3.91 7.76 -14.54
N HIS A 604 -3.47 6.94 -13.59
CA HIS A 604 -3.82 5.52 -13.55
C HIS A 604 -5.33 5.35 -13.28
N PRO A 605 -6.08 4.56 -14.09
CA PRO A 605 -7.54 4.45 -13.99
C PRO A 605 -8.06 4.10 -12.61
N ALA A 606 -7.38 3.18 -11.92
CA ALA A 606 -7.75 2.77 -10.57
C ALA A 606 -7.76 3.94 -9.55
N MET A 607 -6.90 4.97 -9.69
CA MET A 607 -6.93 6.11 -8.77
C MET A 607 -7.90 7.19 -9.25
N THR A 608 -7.91 7.47 -10.55
CA THR A 608 -8.77 8.52 -11.12
C THR A 608 -10.26 8.19 -10.95
N SER A 609 -10.62 6.90 -10.96
CA SER A 609 -12.00 6.45 -10.68
C SER A 609 -12.40 6.70 -9.23
N VAL A 610 -11.51 6.50 -8.26
CA VAL A 610 -11.76 6.89 -6.86
C VAL A 610 -11.87 8.42 -6.75
N GLN A 611 -10.99 9.19 -7.41
CA GLN A 611 -11.09 10.66 -7.42
C GLN A 611 -12.46 11.13 -7.95
N ALA A 612 -13.01 10.45 -8.96
CA ALA A 612 -14.36 10.75 -9.45
C ALA A 612 -15.44 10.57 -8.37
N ILE A 613 -15.38 9.49 -7.59
CA ILE A 613 -16.29 9.28 -6.45
C ILE A 613 -16.14 10.42 -5.43
N LEU A 614 -14.90 10.77 -5.07
CA LEU A 614 -14.66 11.87 -4.12
C LEU A 614 -15.34 13.14 -4.63
N TYR A 615 -15.05 13.58 -5.86
CA TYR A 615 -15.60 14.82 -6.43
C TYR A 615 -17.13 14.77 -6.56
N ALA A 616 -17.69 13.63 -6.96
CA ALA A 616 -19.12 13.41 -7.03
C ALA A 616 -19.80 13.55 -5.66
N ALA A 617 -19.19 12.99 -4.60
CA ALA A 617 -19.72 13.03 -3.24
C ALA A 617 -19.82 14.46 -2.69
N VAL A 618 -18.85 15.32 -3.01
CA VAL A 618 -18.86 16.73 -2.61
C VAL A 618 -19.66 17.65 -3.55
N GLY A 619 -20.18 17.10 -4.66
CA GLY A 619 -21.03 17.82 -5.61
C GLY A 619 -20.28 18.57 -6.72
N ASP A 620 -18.96 18.41 -6.85
CA ASP A 620 -18.17 18.97 -7.94
C ASP A 620 -18.31 18.09 -9.19
N ARG A 621 -19.46 18.23 -9.87
CA ARG A 621 -19.81 17.42 -11.04
C ARG A 621 -18.83 17.57 -12.20
N ALA A 622 -18.30 18.79 -12.41
CA ALA A 622 -17.38 19.05 -13.52
C ALA A 622 -16.07 18.27 -13.36
N LYS A 623 -15.48 18.32 -12.16
CA LYS A 623 -14.26 17.53 -11.89
C LYS A 623 -14.54 16.04 -11.81
N ALA A 624 -15.68 15.62 -11.28
CA ALA A 624 -16.06 14.21 -11.29
C ALA A 624 -16.09 13.67 -12.73
N GLU A 625 -16.73 14.40 -13.65
CA GLU A 625 -16.77 14.03 -15.07
C GLU A 625 -15.37 14.02 -15.71
N GLU A 626 -14.54 15.03 -15.44
CA GLU A 626 -13.14 15.07 -15.90
C GLU A 626 -12.38 13.80 -15.49
N ARG A 627 -12.50 13.39 -14.22
CA ARG A 627 -11.83 12.20 -13.67
C ARG A 627 -12.40 10.91 -14.24
N ILE A 628 -13.70 10.85 -14.52
CA ILE A 628 -14.32 9.72 -15.23
C ILE A 628 -13.73 9.61 -16.64
N GLN A 629 -13.66 10.70 -17.40
CA GLN A 629 -13.11 10.67 -18.76
C GLN A 629 -11.63 10.26 -18.78
N LEU A 630 -10.83 10.71 -17.81
CA LEU A 630 -9.44 10.25 -17.65
C LEU A 630 -9.35 8.75 -17.33
N THR A 631 -10.27 8.25 -16.51
CA THR A 631 -10.36 6.83 -16.18
C THR A 631 -10.64 5.99 -17.43
N LEU A 632 -11.67 6.35 -18.19
CA LEU A 632 -12.10 5.62 -19.39
C LEU A 632 -11.03 5.64 -20.48
N LYS A 633 -10.32 6.76 -20.68
CA LYS A 633 -9.19 6.85 -21.61
C LYS A 633 -8.03 5.91 -21.27
N GLY A 634 -7.94 5.44 -20.03
CA GLY A 634 -6.86 4.59 -19.57
C GLY A 634 -7.18 3.10 -19.52
N GLU A 635 -8.33 2.66 -20.03
CA GLU A 635 -8.79 1.26 -19.98
C GLU A 635 -7.72 0.23 -20.39
N ALA A 636 -7.06 0.44 -21.52
CA ALA A 636 -6.01 -0.45 -22.03
C ALA A 636 -4.79 -0.61 -21.09
N ARG A 637 -4.66 0.22 -20.05
CA ARG A 637 -3.58 0.16 -19.05
C ARG A 637 -3.95 -0.68 -17.82
N MET A 638 -5.13 -1.29 -17.77
CA MET A 638 -5.63 -2.00 -16.60
C MET A 638 -6.38 -3.28 -16.97
N THR A 639 -5.84 -4.44 -16.60
CA THR A 639 -6.44 -5.77 -16.87
C THR A 639 -7.77 -6.01 -16.14
N HIS A 640 -7.98 -5.36 -14.99
CA HIS A 640 -9.18 -5.52 -14.15
C HIS A 640 -10.06 -4.27 -14.19
N PHE A 641 -10.41 -3.83 -15.39
CA PHE A 641 -11.06 -2.53 -15.60
C PHE A 641 -12.47 -2.46 -14.99
N HIS A 642 -13.12 -3.60 -14.77
CA HIS A 642 -14.38 -3.71 -14.03
C HIS A 642 -14.39 -2.96 -12.69
N HIS A 643 -13.28 -2.89 -11.94
CA HIS A 643 -13.23 -2.11 -10.68
C HIS A 643 -13.38 -0.62 -10.96
N ALA A 644 -12.76 -0.12 -12.03
CA ALA A 644 -12.88 1.27 -12.45
C ALA A 644 -14.29 1.55 -12.99
N ASN A 645 -14.86 0.65 -13.79
CA ASN A 645 -16.25 0.74 -14.25
C ASN A 645 -17.24 0.79 -13.10
N TYR A 646 -17.08 -0.08 -12.08
CA TYR A 646 -17.90 -0.04 -10.88
C TYR A 646 -17.84 1.34 -10.21
N GLN A 647 -16.63 1.86 -10.01
CA GLN A 647 -16.40 3.14 -9.36
C GLN A 647 -16.95 4.32 -10.17
N VAL A 648 -16.84 4.28 -11.50
CA VAL A 648 -17.48 5.25 -12.40
C VAL A 648 -18.99 5.18 -12.28
N GLY A 649 -19.57 3.98 -12.23
CA GLY A 649 -21.01 3.77 -11.98
C GLY A 649 -21.45 4.39 -10.66
N ALA A 650 -20.70 4.16 -9.58
CA ALA A 650 -20.94 4.76 -8.26
C ALA A 650 -20.82 6.30 -8.29
N ALA A 651 -19.83 6.86 -8.99
CA ALA A 651 -19.70 8.31 -9.14
C ALA A 651 -20.90 8.92 -9.90
N TYR A 652 -21.37 8.27 -10.98
CA TYR A 652 -22.59 8.70 -11.67
C TYR A 652 -23.84 8.57 -10.81
N ALA A 653 -23.94 7.53 -9.98
CA ALA A 653 -25.02 7.37 -9.01
C ALA A 653 -25.05 8.56 -8.03
N LEU A 654 -23.92 8.90 -7.41
CA LEU A 654 -23.78 10.06 -6.53
C LEU A 654 -24.17 11.39 -7.22
N MET A 655 -23.89 11.51 -8.52
CA MET A 655 -24.29 12.67 -9.33
C MET A 655 -25.76 12.65 -9.76
N LYS A 656 -26.52 11.58 -9.46
CA LYS A 656 -27.90 11.33 -9.89
C LYS A 656 -28.07 11.18 -11.40
N GLN A 657 -27.06 10.62 -12.08
CA GLN A 657 -27.10 10.28 -13.51
C GLN A 657 -27.41 8.79 -13.69
N THR A 658 -28.66 8.38 -13.46
CA THR A 658 -29.03 6.96 -13.37
C THR A 658 -28.68 6.14 -14.61
N ASP A 659 -28.92 6.67 -15.81
CA ASP A 659 -28.67 5.92 -17.05
C ASP A 659 -27.20 5.56 -17.22
N LYS A 660 -26.31 6.52 -16.97
CA LYS A 660 -24.86 6.31 -17.00
C LYS A 660 -24.39 5.41 -15.86
N ALA A 661 -24.97 5.57 -14.67
CA ALA A 661 -24.65 4.72 -13.53
C ALA A 661 -24.95 3.25 -13.85
N LEU A 662 -26.17 2.95 -14.32
CA LEU A 662 -26.57 1.60 -14.70
C LEU A 662 -25.74 1.03 -15.85
N HIS A 663 -25.37 1.86 -16.83
CA HIS A 663 -24.49 1.43 -17.92
C HIS A 663 -23.14 0.90 -17.40
N HIS A 664 -22.44 1.67 -16.56
CA HIS A 664 -21.14 1.27 -16.05
C HIS A 664 -21.19 0.14 -15.02
N LEU A 665 -22.26 0.05 -14.21
CA LEU A 665 -22.46 -1.09 -13.30
C LEU A 665 -22.67 -2.39 -14.07
N LYS A 666 -23.38 -2.35 -15.20
CA LYS A 666 -23.52 -3.51 -16.10
C LYS A 666 -22.19 -3.90 -16.74
N LEU A 667 -21.42 -2.92 -17.25
CA LEU A 667 -20.08 -3.18 -17.78
C LEU A 667 -19.18 -3.87 -16.75
N ALA A 668 -19.22 -3.43 -15.49
CA ALA A 668 -18.46 -4.08 -14.42
C ALA A 668 -18.91 -5.55 -14.19
N ALA A 669 -20.22 -5.81 -14.14
CA ALA A 669 -20.77 -7.14 -13.95
C ALA A 669 -20.49 -8.08 -15.13
N ASP A 670 -20.54 -7.56 -16.36
CA ASP A 670 -20.29 -8.31 -17.58
C ASP A 670 -18.79 -8.64 -17.75
N ASP A 671 -17.92 -7.76 -17.25
CA ASP A 671 -16.46 -7.95 -17.20
C ASP A 671 -16.00 -8.64 -15.89
N GLY A 672 -16.75 -9.63 -15.40
CA GLY A 672 -16.30 -10.54 -14.34
C GLY A 672 -16.50 -10.07 -12.89
N PHE A 673 -16.96 -8.84 -12.63
CA PHE A 673 -17.25 -8.35 -11.28
C PHE A 673 -18.70 -8.55 -10.87
N ARG A 674 -19.13 -9.81 -10.72
CA ARG A 674 -20.49 -10.19 -10.33
C ARG A 674 -20.68 -10.26 -8.82
N CYS A 675 -20.26 -9.22 -8.11
CA CYS A 675 -20.32 -9.15 -6.66
C CYS A 675 -21.68 -8.64 -6.18
N TYR A 676 -22.72 -9.48 -6.27
CA TYR A 676 -24.09 -9.14 -5.87
C TYR A 676 -24.17 -8.49 -4.47
N PRO A 677 -23.57 -9.04 -3.40
CA PRO A 677 -23.67 -8.44 -2.07
C PRO A 677 -23.09 -7.03 -2.01
N TYR A 678 -22.10 -6.70 -2.85
CA TYR A 678 -21.54 -5.35 -2.89
C TYR A 678 -22.44 -4.39 -3.65
N PHE A 679 -22.97 -4.78 -4.82
CA PHE A 679 -23.99 -3.99 -5.53
C PHE A 679 -25.22 -3.71 -4.66
N GLU A 680 -25.62 -4.70 -3.86
CA GLU A 680 -26.76 -4.60 -2.95
C GLU A 680 -26.47 -3.68 -1.77
N ASN A 681 -25.24 -3.60 -1.24
CA ASN A 681 -25.00 -2.94 0.05
C ASN A 681 -24.17 -1.64 -0.04
N ASP A 682 -23.67 -1.26 -1.21
CA ASP A 682 -22.90 -0.02 -1.36
C ASP A 682 -23.77 1.25 -1.14
N PRO A 683 -23.44 2.10 -0.15
CA PRO A 683 -24.15 3.35 0.11
C PRO A 683 -24.12 4.36 -1.06
N ASN A 684 -23.14 4.29 -1.95
CA ASN A 684 -23.06 5.19 -3.11
C ASN A 684 -24.16 4.91 -4.15
N LEU A 685 -24.79 3.73 -4.09
CA LEU A 685 -25.86 3.32 -5.00
C LEU A 685 -27.26 3.55 -4.40
N GLU A 686 -27.35 4.13 -3.21
CA GLU A 686 -28.60 4.31 -2.46
C GLU A 686 -29.69 5.01 -3.29
N ASN A 687 -29.31 6.02 -4.07
CA ASN A 687 -30.24 6.79 -4.90
C ASN A 687 -30.79 6.01 -6.10
N LEU A 688 -30.26 4.82 -6.39
CA LEU A 688 -30.73 3.95 -7.45
C LEU A 688 -31.74 2.91 -6.95
N ARG A 689 -31.82 2.66 -5.63
CA ARG A 689 -32.63 1.57 -5.04
C ARG A 689 -34.12 1.62 -5.36
N THR A 690 -34.64 2.81 -5.67
CA THR A 690 -36.05 3.00 -6.03
C THR A 690 -36.30 3.04 -7.55
N ASP A 691 -35.25 3.04 -8.38
CA ASP A 691 -35.38 3.01 -9.84
C ASP A 691 -35.69 1.56 -10.29
N PRO A 692 -36.81 1.32 -11.00
CA PRO A 692 -37.21 -0.03 -11.41
C PRO A 692 -36.13 -0.77 -12.21
N ARG A 693 -35.30 -0.05 -12.98
CA ARG A 693 -34.24 -0.65 -13.82
C ARG A 693 -33.07 -1.13 -12.97
N PHE A 694 -32.77 -0.45 -11.86
CA PHE A 694 -31.75 -0.92 -10.91
C PHE A 694 -32.25 -2.11 -10.10
N VAL A 695 -33.52 -2.10 -9.69
CA VAL A 695 -34.17 -3.24 -9.02
C VAL A 695 -34.11 -4.49 -9.90
N GLN A 696 -34.42 -4.35 -11.18
CA GLN A 696 -34.29 -5.43 -12.15
C GLN A 696 -32.84 -5.91 -12.28
N PHE A 697 -31.88 -4.98 -12.43
CA PHE A 697 -30.46 -5.31 -12.49
C PHE A 697 -30.01 -6.11 -11.25
N LEU A 698 -30.37 -5.68 -10.04
CA LEU A 698 -30.05 -6.39 -8.81
C LEU A 698 -30.68 -7.79 -8.76
N ALA A 699 -31.92 -7.95 -9.21
CA ALA A 699 -32.57 -9.26 -9.27
C ALA A 699 -31.86 -10.21 -10.25
N GLU A 700 -31.39 -9.70 -11.39
CA GLU A 700 -30.56 -10.46 -12.32
C GLU A 700 -29.22 -10.85 -11.69
N GLN A 701 -28.51 -9.91 -11.07
CA GLN A 701 -27.24 -10.19 -10.39
C GLN A 701 -27.40 -11.20 -9.25
N LYS A 702 -28.49 -11.13 -8.47
CA LYS A 702 -28.81 -12.08 -7.40
C LYS A 702 -28.96 -13.49 -7.94
N ARG A 703 -29.76 -13.64 -9.00
CA ARG A 703 -30.01 -14.95 -9.62
C ARG A 703 -28.72 -15.57 -10.16
N GLU A 704 -27.89 -14.78 -10.85
CA GLU A 704 -26.61 -15.28 -11.37
C GLU A 704 -25.63 -15.61 -10.23
N TRP A 705 -25.62 -14.82 -9.16
CA TRP A 705 -24.84 -15.09 -7.95
C TRP A 705 -25.28 -16.40 -7.26
N GLU A 706 -26.58 -16.65 -7.10
CA GLU A 706 -27.11 -17.89 -6.51
C GLU A 706 -26.78 -19.12 -7.37
N LYS A 707 -26.91 -19.01 -8.70
CA LYS A 707 -26.50 -20.07 -9.63
C LYS A 707 -25.02 -20.39 -9.51
N LEU A 708 -24.16 -19.36 -9.54
CA LEU A 708 -22.73 -19.53 -9.43
C LEU A 708 -22.37 -20.17 -8.07
N LYS A 709 -22.95 -19.67 -6.98
CA LYS A 709 -22.77 -20.24 -5.64
C LYS A 709 -23.13 -21.73 -5.59
N ALA A 710 -24.24 -22.12 -6.22
CA ALA A 710 -24.64 -23.52 -6.31
C ALA A 710 -23.63 -24.35 -7.13
N SER A 711 -23.21 -23.87 -8.31
CA SER A 711 -22.23 -24.58 -9.14
C SER A 711 -20.84 -24.71 -8.51
N LEU A 712 -20.52 -23.81 -7.57
CA LEU A 712 -19.27 -23.82 -6.82
C LEU A 712 -19.40 -24.58 -5.49
N ALA A 713 -20.57 -25.13 -5.15
CA ALA A 713 -20.73 -25.99 -3.97
C ALA A 713 -20.57 -27.48 -4.31
N GLU A 714 -20.80 -27.83 -5.58
CA GLU A 714 -20.47 -29.12 -6.21
C GLU A 714 -18.95 -29.24 -6.45
#